data_AF-A0A7X3GHJ3-F1
#
_entry.id   AF-A0A7X3GHJ3-F1
#
_cell.length_a   1.000
_cell.length_b   1.000
_cell.length_c   1.000
_cell.angle_alpha   90.00
_cell.angle_beta   90.00
_cell.angle_gamma   90.00
#
_symmetry.space_group_name_H-M   'P 1'
#
loop_
_entity.id
_entity.type
_entity.pdbx_description
1 polymer ?
#
loop_
_entity_poly.entity_id
_entity_poly.type
_entity_poly.pdbx_seq_one_letter_code
_entity_poly.pdbx_strand_id
1 'polypeptide(L)'
;MMLRFRRLLAPLLTLVVIFVMLSGHVAADPHAPVSERLDEIDAYIRSEKKKADIPGLAVVIVEGDKTVLSQGYGWANREEKKPVTKQTLFEIGSTSKAYTALAVFRLETEGRLDLDAPVSHYVPWLNFTFKGKETEVTLRQLLHHTSGIPFRTIGIIPQADDEGALERTVRTLDGMELEREPGEKYDYATINYDVLALVVQQISGVPFERYMREQILDPLDLTGTYMYKAPEGAEMAQGYRPGLLRTWAYDAPAFRGNTAAGYVISSAAEMEKWLKIQIGAVSGLGLDPEIIKKSHEPDKTVPPNPDGSSYAAGWGLYYKGTGELAHEGNNPNFSSFLIIRPTDGIGVAILANESDIRTMTMGQGIMSMIMDKKMPDPLKDMWKGLDATASAALFVSAPVIILTMWQLITAIVQLARRQRKFSGGTARVAGVCVALAAGIAGFGYCLYEIPDSLFGGLNWEFASVWAPFTIPLAAWTVFIAAALFGVYYALTALAPKPGEKAMLPLIVLSVASGLGNALIIFIVNAALGHVEDEKFPSGLLLYLIAGIFLYVVGQKLVRTRLIRIANEMVYGKRVQLTQLVLKAPFRRLERMEQGKIQAALNNDTEAISEFSNIVVSGATSLVTLICCFVYMGTISGYGLLVSLFVIVTAAGLHFLFGRQAQRIWEQTRDIQNVFFGFIHHMTTGFKELALNEGRREDFQSDMIASSKTYRDKRIRGDMKFANVNVIGELLFSFVVGVVAFLFPVLFPAMKAASIQTYVFVLLYMTGPIHAILGSIPNLIRVRISWGRINALAAELSEGQAGSESPEAAIPLPEGVPFRSLELDRVVYRHPSRGEGASFEVGPINLAFRAGEVTFITGGNGSGKSTLARLTTGLYTADGGEIRVNGMAQEPEWLGGQFSAIFSDYHLFEKLYGINAADKGDEIDRHMTQLRLHGKVQIGEGTMDTLALSTGQRKRLALLISYLEDRPIYLFDEWAADQDPEFRQFFYESLLPELKERGKCVIAITHDDRYFDLADKIVKLELGQVVGIEEGNRLPRTTNVAG
;
A
#
# COMPACT_ATOMS: atom_id res chain seq x y z
N MET A 1 -12.96 35.29 4.64
CA MET A 1 -12.23 34.01 4.79
C MET A 1 -11.03 34.14 5.73
N MET A 2 -10.18 35.16 5.60
CA MET A 2 -9.08 35.49 6.52
C MET A 2 -9.48 35.64 8.01
N LEU A 3 -10.68 36.17 8.33
CA LEU A 3 -11.12 36.35 9.73
C LEU A 3 -11.41 35.05 10.50
N ARG A 4 -11.76 33.94 9.83
CA ARG A 4 -11.93 32.64 10.50
C ARG A 4 -10.60 31.88 10.65
N PHE A 5 -9.63 32.18 9.80
CA PHE A 5 -8.27 31.64 9.85
C PHE A 5 -7.50 32.13 11.10
N ARG A 6 -7.71 33.41 11.48
CA ARG A 6 -7.14 34.02 12.69
C ARG A 6 -7.62 33.37 14.01
N ARG A 7 -8.82 32.80 14.04
CA ARG A 7 -9.41 32.22 15.27
C ARG A 7 -8.95 30.80 15.59
N LEU A 8 -8.32 30.09 14.64
CA LEU A 8 -7.80 28.74 14.83
C LEU A 8 -6.26 28.71 15.00
N LEU A 9 -5.53 29.65 14.41
CA LEU A 9 -4.06 29.76 14.59
C LEU A 9 -3.66 30.30 15.97
N ALA A 10 -4.45 31.23 16.52
CA ALA A 10 -4.13 31.87 17.79
C ALA A 10 -3.96 30.88 18.96
N PRO A 11 -4.88 29.94 19.24
CA PRO A 11 -4.71 29.01 20.37
C PRO A 11 -3.54 28.03 20.18
N LEU A 12 -3.19 27.67 18.93
CA LEU A 12 -2.09 26.74 18.65
C LEU A 12 -0.71 27.40 18.88
N LEU A 13 -0.57 28.68 18.48
CA LEU A 13 0.63 29.49 18.73
C LEU A 13 0.79 29.83 20.22
N THR A 14 -0.31 30.12 20.92
CA THR A 14 -0.27 30.42 22.36
C THR A 14 0.13 29.20 23.19
N LEU A 15 -0.25 27.98 22.78
CA LEU A 15 0.13 26.75 23.49
C LEU A 15 1.61 26.40 23.34
N VAL A 16 2.19 26.67 22.16
CA VAL A 16 3.63 26.49 21.89
C VAL A 16 4.47 27.49 22.66
N VAL A 17 4.02 28.75 22.77
CA VAL A 17 4.72 29.81 23.51
C VAL A 17 4.68 29.56 25.02
N ILE A 18 3.57 29.05 25.56
CA ILE A 18 3.43 28.74 27.00
C ILE A 18 4.28 27.53 27.41
N PHE A 19 4.50 26.56 26.52
CA PHE A 19 5.33 25.39 26.82
C PHE A 19 6.84 25.69 26.78
N VAL A 20 7.27 26.64 25.95
CA VAL A 20 8.68 27.10 25.86
C VAL A 20 9.09 27.92 27.10
N MET A 21 8.15 28.55 27.81
CA MET A 21 8.45 29.38 28.98
C MET A 21 8.64 28.62 30.31
N LEU A 22 8.53 27.29 30.33
CA LEU A 22 8.59 26.47 31.56
C LEU A 22 9.89 25.67 31.75
N SER A 23 10.92 25.90 30.92
CA SER A 23 12.21 25.18 31.04
C SER A 23 13.20 25.97 31.91
N GLY A 24 12.96 26.02 33.22
CA GLY A 24 13.91 26.54 34.20
C GLY A 24 15.01 25.52 34.51
N HIS A 25 16.26 25.85 34.17
CA HIS A 25 17.43 25.09 34.61
C HIS A 25 17.81 25.51 36.03
N VAL A 26 17.91 24.55 36.94
CA VAL A 26 18.56 24.69 38.25
C VAL A 26 20.00 24.23 38.06
N ALA A 27 20.96 25.09 38.40
CA ALA A 27 22.37 24.73 38.53
C ALA A 27 22.63 24.32 39.98
N ALA A 28 23.30 23.19 40.18
CA ALA A 28 23.85 22.75 41.46
C ALA A 28 25.38 22.86 41.44
N ASP A 29 25.95 23.11 42.61
CA ASP A 29 27.38 23.18 42.95
C ASP A 29 27.53 22.42 44.31
N PRO A 30 28.69 21.85 44.69
CA PRO A 30 28.89 20.41 44.59
C PRO A 30 29.23 19.67 45.91
N HIS A 31 29.25 18.33 45.74
CA HIS A 31 29.86 17.25 46.53
C HIS A 31 29.25 16.83 47.87
N ALA A 32 28.26 15.93 47.76
CA ALA A 32 28.02 14.88 48.74
C ALA A 32 28.92 13.66 48.40
N PRO A 33 29.51 12.96 49.39
CA PRO A 33 30.30 11.75 49.15
C PRO A 33 29.48 10.66 48.44
N VAL A 34 30.12 9.82 47.61
CA VAL A 34 29.44 8.78 46.81
C VAL A 34 28.55 7.87 47.67
N SER A 35 28.95 7.63 48.92
CA SER A 35 28.19 6.87 49.91
C SER A 35 26.79 7.42 50.22
N GLU A 36 26.56 8.74 50.08
CA GLU A 36 25.26 9.37 50.33
C GLU A 36 24.29 9.26 49.15
N ARG A 37 24.77 8.87 47.96
CA ARG A 37 23.97 8.71 46.72
C ARG A 37 23.80 7.24 46.30
N LEU A 38 24.25 6.28 47.12
CA LEU A 38 24.22 4.86 46.79
C LEU A 38 22.83 4.30 46.47
N ASP A 39 21.80 4.73 47.20
CA ASP A 39 20.42 4.28 46.96
C ASP A 39 19.89 4.75 45.60
N GLU A 40 20.24 5.98 45.19
CA GLU A 40 19.88 6.53 43.88
C GLU A 40 20.61 5.78 42.75
N ILE A 41 21.90 5.49 42.95
CA ILE A 41 22.73 4.72 42.00
C ILE A 41 22.21 3.28 41.88
N ASP A 42 21.88 2.60 42.98
CA ASP A 42 21.32 1.24 42.97
C ASP A 42 19.96 1.20 42.24
N ALA A 43 19.08 2.18 42.51
CA ALA A 43 17.81 2.32 41.81
C ALA A 43 18.00 2.55 40.31
N TYR A 44 18.98 3.38 39.92
CA TYR A 44 19.36 3.61 38.53
C TYR A 44 19.83 2.32 37.85
N ILE A 45 20.77 1.59 38.44
CA ILE A 45 21.29 0.31 37.92
C ILE A 45 20.16 -0.69 37.70
N ARG A 46 19.26 -0.86 38.69
CA ARG A 46 18.11 -1.78 38.57
C ARG A 46 17.16 -1.37 37.46
N SER A 47 16.90 -0.07 37.32
CA SER A 47 16.04 0.49 36.28
C SER A 47 16.63 0.24 34.89
N GLU A 48 17.90 0.58 34.69
CA GLU A 48 18.58 0.40 33.41
C GLU A 48 18.74 -1.07 33.03
N LYS A 49 19.11 -1.95 33.97
CA LYS A 49 19.12 -3.40 33.72
C LYS A 49 17.77 -3.91 33.24
N LYS A 50 16.68 -3.49 33.89
CA LYS A 50 15.32 -3.90 33.54
C LYS A 50 14.89 -3.36 32.18
N LYS A 51 15.15 -2.09 31.89
CA LYS A 51 14.91 -1.50 30.55
C LYS A 51 15.76 -2.20 29.50
N ALA A 52 16.91 -2.71 29.91
CA ALA A 52 17.82 -3.41 29.04
C ALA A 52 17.48 -4.87 28.79
N ASP A 53 16.73 -5.52 29.67
CA ASP A 53 16.55 -6.98 29.66
C ASP A 53 17.89 -7.74 29.77
N ILE A 54 18.90 -7.11 30.40
CA ILE A 54 20.19 -7.73 30.71
C ILE A 54 19.96 -8.77 31.82
N PRO A 55 20.24 -10.07 31.59
CA PRO A 55 19.95 -11.12 32.57
C PRO A 55 20.72 -10.95 33.89
N GLY A 56 22.01 -10.69 33.80
CA GLY A 56 22.93 -10.53 34.93
C GLY A 56 24.02 -9.51 34.64
N LEU A 57 24.33 -8.68 35.64
CA LEU A 57 25.49 -7.79 35.59
C LEU A 57 26.12 -7.63 36.97
N ALA A 58 27.41 -7.31 37.02
CA ALA A 58 28.13 -6.94 38.22
C ALA A 58 28.64 -5.50 38.09
N VAL A 59 28.49 -4.69 39.14
CA VAL A 59 28.94 -3.29 39.16
C VAL A 59 29.92 -3.09 40.30
N VAL A 60 31.01 -2.39 39.99
CA VAL A 60 32.03 -1.97 40.94
C VAL A 60 32.19 -0.45 40.88
N ILE A 61 32.23 0.19 42.04
CA ILE A 61 32.54 1.61 42.21
C ILE A 61 33.61 1.73 43.30
N VAL A 62 34.73 2.36 43.00
CA VAL A 62 35.81 2.65 43.94
C VAL A 62 36.05 4.15 44.05
N GLU A 63 36.40 4.58 45.25
CA GLU A 63 36.76 5.97 45.58
C GLU A 63 38.01 5.93 46.48
N GLY A 64 39.17 6.27 45.91
CA GLY A 64 40.47 6.06 46.51
C GLY A 64 40.71 4.57 46.79
N ASP A 65 41.10 4.26 48.03
CA ASP A 65 41.33 2.89 48.49
C ASP A 65 40.02 2.16 48.89
N LYS A 66 38.89 2.87 48.96
CA LYS A 66 37.59 2.33 49.39
C LYS A 66 36.80 1.76 48.22
N THR A 67 36.22 0.58 48.43
CA THR A 67 35.17 0.05 47.54
C THR A 67 33.83 0.59 48.03
N VAL A 68 33.18 1.42 47.21
CA VAL A 68 31.88 2.04 47.53
C VAL A 68 30.73 1.11 47.17
N LEU A 69 30.85 0.41 46.04
CA LEU A 69 29.90 -0.62 45.61
C LEU A 69 30.67 -1.77 44.96
N SER A 70 30.30 -3.01 45.28
CA SER A 70 30.72 -4.20 44.54
C SER A 70 29.63 -5.26 44.67
N GLN A 71 28.74 -5.28 43.67
CA GLN A 71 27.49 -6.02 43.78
C GLN A 71 27.08 -6.65 42.45
N GLY A 72 26.54 -7.87 42.55
CA GLY A 72 25.87 -8.58 41.47
C GLY A 72 24.38 -8.27 41.41
N TYR A 73 23.86 -8.14 40.20
CA TYR A 73 22.47 -7.84 39.90
C TYR A 73 21.92 -8.87 38.92
N GLY A 74 20.78 -9.50 39.26
CA GLY A 74 20.14 -10.48 38.37
C GLY A 74 20.78 -11.86 38.43
N TRP A 75 20.84 -12.54 37.28
CA TRP A 75 21.15 -13.96 37.21
C TRP A 75 22.43 -14.22 36.41
N ALA A 76 23.40 -14.91 37.03
CA ALA A 76 24.53 -15.50 36.34
C ALA A 76 24.06 -16.59 35.36
N ASN A 77 23.03 -17.35 35.75
CA ASN A 77 22.27 -18.24 34.89
C ASN A 77 20.77 -18.09 35.19
N ARG A 78 20.00 -17.59 34.22
CA ARG A 78 18.57 -17.31 34.33
C ARG A 78 17.71 -18.56 34.43
N GLU A 79 18.11 -19.66 33.76
CA GLU A 79 17.34 -20.91 33.77
C GLU A 79 17.48 -21.64 35.11
N GLU A 80 18.70 -21.70 35.63
CA GLU A 80 19.01 -22.27 36.95
C GLU A 80 18.65 -21.32 38.10
N LYS A 81 18.29 -20.07 37.79
CA LYS A 81 18.09 -18.99 38.78
C LYS A 81 19.30 -18.82 39.69
N LYS A 82 20.51 -18.95 39.13
CA LYS A 82 21.76 -18.71 39.85
C LYS A 82 22.03 -17.20 39.87
N PRO A 83 22.10 -16.55 41.05
CA PRO A 83 22.30 -15.09 41.12
C PRO A 83 23.73 -14.72 40.72
N VAL A 84 23.91 -13.49 40.20
CA VAL A 84 25.25 -12.91 40.06
C VAL A 84 25.80 -12.59 41.45
N THR A 85 27.02 -13.02 41.72
CA THR A 85 27.79 -12.69 42.92
C THR A 85 29.02 -11.87 42.54
N LYS A 86 29.73 -11.31 43.52
CA LYS A 86 31.00 -10.61 43.25
C LYS A 86 32.12 -11.55 42.76
N GLN A 87 31.96 -12.86 42.89
CA GLN A 87 32.86 -13.92 42.39
C GLN A 87 32.51 -14.40 40.98
N THR A 88 31.30 -14.10 40.49
CA THR A 88 30.87 -14.53 39.17
C THR A 88 31.81 -13.99 38.10
N LEU A 89 32.27 -14.87 37.23
CA LEU A 89 33.20 -14.56 36.16
C LEU A 89 32.46 -14.17 34.88
N PHE A 90 33.02 -13.19 34.17
CA PHE A 90 32.53 -12.66 32.91
C PHE A 90 33.71 -12.51 31.95
N GLU A 91 33.47 -12.69 30.65
CA GLU A 91 34.40 -12.20 29.64
C GLU A 91 34.31 -10.67 29.62
N ILE A 92 35.45 -10.00 29.69
CA ILE A 92 35.46 -8.52 29.77
C ILE A 92 35.59 -7.87 28.39
N GLY A 93 35.64 -8.63 27.31
CA GLY A 93 35.73 -8.06 25.96
C GLY A 93 36.99 -7.20 25.79
N SER A 94 36.88 -6.16 24.97
CA SER A 94 38.00 -5.26 24.63
C SER A 94 38.70 -4.54 25.78
N THR A 95 38.15 -4.54 27.00
CA THR A 95 38.87 -4.00 28.18
C THR A 95 40.08 -4.87 28.57
N SER A 96 40.19 -6.07 27.98
CA SER A 96 41.39 -6.93 27.98
C SER A 96 42.65 -6.21 27.47
N LYS A 97 42.50 -5.26 26.54
CA LYS A 97 43.62 -4.56 25.88
C LYS A 97 44.51 -3.79 26.86
N ALA A 98 43.92 -3.21 27.91
CA ALA A 98 44.66 -2.51 28.95
C ALA A 98 45.64 -3.44 29.69
N TYR A 99 45.31 -4.73 29.86
CA TYR A 99 46.23 -5.71 30.44
C TYR A 99 47.40 -6.01 29.50
N THR A 100 47.10 -6.25 28.24
CA THR A 100 48.11 -6.52 27.20
C THR A 100 49.07 -5.33 27.02
N ALA A 101 48.57 -4.10 27.12
CA ALA A 101 49.39 -2.90 27.08
C ALA A 101 50.42 -2.85 28.21
N LEU A 102 50.06 -3.26 29.44
CA LEU A 102 51.02 -3.34 30.55
C LEU A 102 52.15 -4.33 30.27
N ALA A 103 51.88 -5.44 29.57
CA ALA A 103 52.93 -6.39 29.16
C ALA A 103 53.91 -5.78 28.15
N VAL A 104 53.39 -5.02 27.17
CA VAL A 104 54.21 -4.32 26.17
C VAL A 104 55.09 -3.27 26.85
N PHE A 105 54.51 -2.41 27.68
CA PHE A 105 55.26 -1.38 28.40
C PHE A 105 56.28 -1.96 29.39
N ARG A 106 55.97 -3.09 30.04
CA ARG A 106 56.94 -3.79 30.90
C ARG A 106 58.17 -4.23 30.12
N LEU A 107 58.00 -4.86 28.96
CA LEU A 107 59.13 -5.26 28.11
C LEU A 107 59.92 -4.07 27.58
N GLU A 108 59.25 -2.94 27.32
CA GLU A 108 59.90 -1.69 26.92
C GLU A 108 60.75 -1.11 28.06
N THR A 109 60.22 -1.05 29.28
CA THR A 109 60.97 -0.60 30.48
C THR A 109 62.15 -1.52 30.79
N GLU A 110 62.03 -2.83 30.51
CA GLU A 110 63.12 -3.80 30.59
C GLU A 110 64.17 -3.64 29.46
N GLY A 111 63.94 -2.74 28.48
CA GLY A 111 64.82 -2.53 27.33
C GLY A 111 64.81 -3.67 26.31
N ARG A 112 63.79 -4.53 26.35
CA ARG A 112 63.64 -5.71 25.48
C ARG A 112 62.73 -5.47 24.28
N LEU A 113 62.03 -4.34 24.27
CA LEU A 113 61.09 -3.93 23.25
C LEU A 113 61.27 -2.43 22.97
N ASP A 114 61.24 -2.05 21.70
CA ASP A 114 61.20 -0.66 21.21
C ASP A 114 59.86 -0.42 20.51
N LEU A 115 59.09 0.56 20.98
CA LEU A 115 57.78 0.90 20.43
C LEU A 115 57.87 1.50 19.02
N ASP A 116 58.98 2.14 18.68
CA ASP A 116 59.17 2.79 17.38
C ASP A 116 59.77 1.83 16.34
N ALA A 117 60.16 0.62 16.75
CA ALA A 117 60.60 -0.42 15.83
C ALA A 117 59.44 -0.98 15.00
N PRO A 118 59.70 -1.36 13.73
CA PRO A 118 58.71 -2.03 12.89
C PRO A 118 58.41 -3.42 13.46
N VAL A 119 57.15 -3.86 13.35
CA VAL A 119 56.72 -5.16 13.87
C VAL A 119 57.45 -6.34 13.22
N SER A 120 57.89 -6.18 11.96
CA SER A 120 58.72 -7.14 11.23
C SER A 120 60.06 -7.43 11.94
N HIS A 121 60.55 -6.52 12.80
CA HIS A 121 61.72 -6.78 13.63
C HIS A 121 61.53 -7.96 14.58
N TYR A 122 60.32 -8.10 15.15
CA TYR A 122 59.98 -9.15 16.13
C TYR A 122 59.23 -10.33 15.49
N VAL A 123 58.53 -10.08 14.38
CA VAL A 123 57.79 -11.09 13.61
C VAL A 123 58.20 -10.98 12.13
N PRO A 124 59.35 -11.55 11.72
CA PRO A 124 59.97 -11.28 10.40
C PRO A 124 59.16 -11.68 9.18
N TRP A 125 58.19 -12.57 9.35
CA TRP A 125 57.31 -13.00 8.26
C TRP A 125 56.08 -12.10 8.10
N LEU A 126 55.80 -11.17 9.03
CA LEU A 126 54.61 -10.34 8.99
C LEU A 126 54.86 -9.07 8.19
N ASN A 127 54.29 -9.00 6.99
CA ASN A 127 54.44 -7.87 6.07
C ASN A 127 53.08 -7.25 5.72
N PHE A 128 53.06 -5.94 5.49
CA PHE A 128 51.86 -5.19 5.09
C PHE A 128 52.11 -4.42 3.79
N THR A 129 51.04 -4.14 3.05
CA THR A 129 51.09 -3.30 1.86
C THR A 129 50.14 -2.11 1.96
N PHE A 130 50.50 -0.97 1.38
CA PHE A 130 49.61 0.18 1.21
C PHE A 130 49.78 0.76 -0.19
N LYS A 131 48.67 0.85 -0.93
CA LYS A 131 48.64 1.22 -2.36
C LYS A 131 49.59 0.35 -3.18
N GLY A 132 49.62 -0.95 -2.86
CA GLY A 132 50.47 -1.95 -3.53
C GLY A 132 51.97 -1.85 -3.25
N LYS A 133 52.39 -1.08 -2.23
CA LYS A 133 53.79 -0.96 -1.79
C LYS A 133 53.95 -1.56 -0.40
N GLU A 134 55.04 -2.30 -0.18
CA GLU A 134 55.41 -2.78 1.15
C GLU A 134 55.55 -1.60 2.12
N THR A 135 54.94 -1.73 3.29
CA THR A 135 54.81 -0.65 4.28
C THR A 135 55.04 -1.23 5.66
N GLU A 136 55.90 -0.58 6.44
CA GLU A 136 56.16 -0.99 7.82
C GLU A 136 55.14 -0.40 8.79
N VAL A 137 54.75 -1.19 9.79
CA VAL A 137 53.88 -0.79 10.89
C VAL A 137 54.66 -0.92 12.19
N THR A 138 54.70 0.12 13.02
CA THR A 138 55.42 0.11 14.30
C THR A 138 54.57 -0.46 15.43
N LEU A 139 55.22 -0.91 16.52
CA LEU A 139 54.50 -1.38 17.70
C LEU A 139 53.67 -0.25 18.36
N ARG A 140 54.15 1.00 18.32
CA ARG A 140 53.41 2.19 18.75
C ARG A 140 52.10 2.34 17.98
N GLN A 141 52.15 2.20 16.66
CA GLN A 141 50.96 2.32 15.82
C GLN A 141 49.94 1.21 16.08
N LEU A 142 50.41 -0.02 16.36
CA LEU A 142 49.52 -1.11 16.78
C LEU A 142 48.86 -0.79 18.13
N LEU A 143 49.66 -0.35 19.11
CA LEU A 143 49.21 -0.04 20.48
C LEU A 143 48.18 1.09 20.54
N HIS A 144 48.27 2.05 19.62
CA HIS A 144 47.37 3.22 19.59
C HIS A 144 46.30 3.17 18.50
N HIS A 145 46.15 2.03 17.80
CA HIS A 145 45.21 1.89 16.68
C HIS A 145 45.41 2.93 15.57
N THR A 146 46.68 3.20 15.22
CA THR A 146 47.07 4.06 14.10
C THR A 146 47.82 3.26 13.02
N SER A 147 47.63 1.92 12.99
CA SER A 147 48.32 1.00 12.06
C SER A 147 47.79 1.01 10.63
N GLY A 148 46.57 1.52 10.41
CA GLY A 148 45.88 1.40 9.12
C GLY A 148 45.33 0.00 8.81
N ILE A 149 45.44 -0.95 9.74
CA ILE A 149 44.85 -2.29 9.58
C ILE A 149 43.32 -2.16 9.55
N PRO A 150 42.61 -2.76 8.57
CA PRO A 150 41.16 -2.61 8.48
C PRO A 150 40.41 -3.20 9.69
N PHE A 151 39.36 -2.50 10.16
CA PHE A 151 38.44 -3.02 11.19
C PHE A 151 37.85 -4.40 10.83
N ARG A 152 37.54 -4.64 9.55
CA ARG A 152 36.93 -5.90 9.05
C ARG A 152 37.76 -7.15 9.30
N THR A 153 39.03 -7.01 9.72
CA THR A 153 39.88 -8.14 10.13
C THR A 153 39.32 -8.94 11.30
N ILE A 154 38.42 -8.37 12.11
CA ILE A 154 37.68 -9.13 13.12
C ILE A 154 36.88 -10.31 12.52
N GLY A 155 36.42 -10.19 11.27
CA GLY A 155 35.65 -11.22 10.58
C GLY A 155 36.47 -12.40 10.06
N ILE A 156 37.80 -12.30 10.05
CA ILE A 156 38.70 -13.37 9.58
C ILE A 156 39.48 -14.04 10.72
N ILE A 157 39.22 -13.65 11.98
CA ILE A 157 39.83 -14.30 13.14
C ILE A 157 39.33 -15.75 13.20
N PRO A 158 40.22 -16.75 13.13
CA PRO A 158 39.82 -18.14 13.08
C PRO A 158 39.22 -18.58 14.42
N GLN A 159 38.13 -19.36 14.35
CA GLN A 159 37.62 -20.11 15.51
C GLN A 159 38.65 -21.17 15.90
N ALA A 160 39.24 -21.07 17.09
CA ALA A 160 40.30 -21.94 17.57
C ALA A 160 40.45 -21.89 19.10
N ASP A 161 40.81 -23.05 19.69
CA ASP A 161 41.02 -23.27 21.14
C ASP A 161 42.44 -23.81 21.46
N ASP A 162 43.21 -24.20 20.45
CA ASP A 162 44.56 -24.77 20.64
C ASP A 162 45.68 -23.71 20.77
N GLU A 163 46.86 -24.15 21.16
CA GLU A 163 48.02 -23.28 21.46
C GLU A 163 48.53 -22.49 20.24
N GLY A 164 48.28 -22.96 19.02
CA GLY A 164 48.66 -22.27 17.79
C GLY A 164 47.70 -21.15 17.37
N ALA A 165 46.62 -20.92 18.13
CA ALA A 165 45.56 -20.00 17.72
C ALA A 165 46.05 -18.55 17.54
N LEU A 166 46.88 -18.02 18.44
CA LEU A 166 47.39 -16.65 18.38
C LEU A 166 48.21 -16.39 17.11
N GLU A 167 49.16 -17.28 16.82
CA GLU A 167 49.97 -17.15 15.60
C GLU A 167 49.11 -17.30 14.34
N ARG A 168 48.15 -18.23 14.32
CA ARG A 168 47.23 -18.37 13.18
C ARG A 168 46.37 -17.13 12.97
N THR A 169 45.91 -16.47 14.03
CA THR A 169 45.22 -15.18 13.93
C THR A 169 46.12 -14.14 13.28
N VAL A 170 47.35 -13.97 13.75
CA VAL A 170 48.27 -12.97 13.18
C VAL A 170 48.68 -13.31 11.74
N ARG A 171 48.79 -14.60 11.39
CA ARG A 171 49.08 -15.04 10.01
C ARG A 171 48.00 -14.62 9.00
N THR A 172 46.78 -14.31 9.43
CA THR A 172 45.75 -13.76 8.54
C THR A 172 46.08 -12.37 8.01
N LEU A 173 47.06 -11.68 8.63
CA LEU A 173 47.52 -10.35 8.25
C LEU A 173 48.71 -10.34 7.29
N ASP A 174 49.35 -11.48 7.04
CA ASP A 174 50.52 -11.53 6.16
C ASP A 174 50.16 -11.15 4.73
N GLY A 175 50.81 -10.10 4.20
CA GLY A 175 50.52 -9.53 2.90
C GLY A 175 49.23 -8.70 2.85
N MET A 176 48.70 -8.27 4.01
CA MET A 176 47.46 -7.51 4.06
C MET A 176 47.62 -6.08 3.53
N GLU A 177 46.71 -5.68 2.65
CA GLU A 177 46.55 -4.31 2.20
C GLU A 177 45.88 -3.46 3.29
N LEU A 178 46.61 -2.45 3.78
CA LEU A 178 46.16 -1.46 4.74
C LEU A 178 45.11 -0.53 4.13
N GLU A 179 44.17 -0.08 4.95
CA GLU A 179 43.12 0.86 4.55
C GLU A 179 43.63 2.29 4.47
N ARG A 180 44.63 2.61 5.30
CA ARG A 180 45.23 3.94 5.47
C ARG A 180 46.73 3.84 5.66
N GLU A 181 47.40 4.97 5.50
CA GLU A 181 48.83 5.04 5.79
C GLU A 181 49.05 4.93 7.32
N PRO A 182 49.99 4.10 7.79
CA PRO A 182 50.28 4.00 9.23
C PRO A 182 50.69 5.36 9.81
N GLY A 183 50.07 5.74 10.93
CA GLY A 183 50.27 7.02 11.60
C GLY A 183 49.46 8.18 11.02
N GLU A 184 48.59 7.95 10.03
CA GLU A 184 47.76 9.01 9.43
C GLU A 184 46.57 9.40 10.33
N LYS A 185 45.86 8.40 10.86
CA LYS A 185 44.62 8.58 11.63
C LYS A 185 44.39 7.40 12.57
N TYR A 186 43.66 7.65 13.66
CA TYR A 186 43.05 6.59 14.47
C TYR A 186 42.04 5.77 13.65
N ASP A 187 42.25 4.46 13.59
CA ASP A 187 41.37 3.48 12.97
C ASP A 187 41.42 2.16 13.77
N TYR A 188 40.31 1.81 14.42
CA TYR A 188 40.29 0.72 15.39
C TYR A 188 40.31 -0.64 14.72
N ALA A 189 41.30 -1.47 15.04
CA ALA A 189 41.38 -2.86 14.63
C ALA A 189 41.78 -3.74 15.82
N THR A 190 40.87 -4.65 16.23
CA THR A 190 41.10 -5.50 17.42
C THR A 190 42.38 -6.33 17.31
N ILE A 191 42.68 -6.78 16.09
CA ILE A 191 43.81 -7.67 15.80
C ILE A 191 45.18 -7.02 16.06
N ASN A 192 45.25 -5.68 16.18
CA ASN A 192 46.47 -5.00 16.60
C ASN A 192 47.02 -5.57 17.92
N TYR A 193 46.14 -5.90 18.86
CA TYR A 193 46.52 -6.43 20.17
C TYR A 193 46.89 -7.91 20.12
N ASP A 194 46.43 -8.65 19.12
CA ASP A 194 46.86 -10.03 18.89
C ASP A 194 48.28 -10.05 18.32
N VAL A 195 48.61 -9.10 17.45
CA VAL A 195 49.98 -8.89 16.98
C VAL A 195 50.91 -8.52 18.14
N LEU A 196 50.51 -7.60 19.01
CA LEU A 196 51.27 -7.23 20.20
C LEU A 196 51.47 -8.42 21.15
N ALA A 197 50.46 -9.24 21.35
CA ALA A 197 50.57 -10.46 22.15
C ALA A 197 51.53 -11.48 21.53
N LEU A 198 51.52 -11.64 20.21
CA LEU A 198 52.49 -12.49 19.52
C LEU A 198 53.91 -11.96 19.71
N VAL A 199 54.12 -10.64 19.61
CA VAL A 199 55.42 -10.00 19.88
C VAL A 199 55.90 -10.30 21.31
N VAL A 200 55.01 -10.15 22.31
CA VAL A 200 55.31 -10.51 23.71
C VAL A 200 55.71 -11.99 23.82
N GLN A 201 55.00 -12.90 23.15
CA GLN A 201 55.32 -14.33 23.12
C GLN A 201 56.68 -14.61 22.46
N GLN A 202 57.01 -13.94 21.35
CA GLN A 202 58.30 -14.09 20.67
C GLN A 202 59.47 -13.59 21.51
N ILE A 203 59.33 -12.44 22.17
CA ILE A 203 60.39 -11.85 23.02
C ILE A 203 60.59 -12.65 24.30
N SER A 204 59.51 -13.15 24.91
CA SER A 204 59.56 -13.88 26.18
C SER A 204 59.90 -15.36 26.04
N GLY A 205 59.63 -15.96 24.88
CA GLY A 205 59.84 -17.39 24.62
C GLY A 205 58.84 -18.31 25.33
N VAL A 206 57.79 -17.77 25.95
CA VAL A 206 56.72 -18.53 26.61
C VAL A 206 55.35 -18.12 26.03
N PRO A 207 54.31 -18.98 26.13
CA PRO A 207 52.98 -18.63 25.67
C PRO A 207 52.48 -17.33 26.30
N PHE A 208 51.80 -16.50 25.50
CA PHE A 208 51.32 -15.18 25.93
C PHE A 208 50.51 -15.23 27.23
N GLU A 209 49.60 -16.20 27.36
CA GLU A 209 48.74 -16.35 28.54
C GLU A 209 49.55 -16.64 29.81
N ARG A 210 50.64 -17.41 29.66
CA ARG A 210 51.57 -17.71 30.77
C ARG A 210 52.38 -16.47 31.15
N TYR A 211 52.88 -15.72 30.16
CA TYR A 211 53.58 -14.46 30.42
C TYR A 211 52.68 -13.47 31.18
N MET A 212 51.44 -13.31 30.72
CA MET A 212 50.45 -12.44 31.38
C MET A 212 50.19 -12.86 32.83
N ARG A 213 50.05 -14.16 33.09
CA ARG A 213 49.89 -14.71 34.44
C ARG A 213 51.06 -14.36 35.35
N GLU A 214 52.27 -14.74 34.94
CA GLU A 214 53.47 -14.67 35.77
C GLU A 214 54.03 -13.25 35.93
N GLN A 215 53.92 -12.40 34.89
CA GLN A 215 54.60 -11.09 34.85
C GLN A 215 53.68 -9.89 35.06
N ILE A 216 52.37 -10.06 34.90
CA ILE A 216 51.39 -8.96 35.02
C ILE A 216 50.38 -9.25 36.11
N LEU A 217 49.63 -10.36 36.01
CA LEU A 217 48.49 -10.59 36.87
C LEU A 217 48.89 -11.04 38.30
N ASP A 218 49.85 -11.96 38.45
CA ASP A 218 50.31 -12.40 39.79
C ASP A 218 51.00 -11.30 40.59
N PRO A 219 51.91 -10.48 40.03
CA PRO A 219 52.49 -9.35 40.75
C PRO A 219 51.44 -8.35 41.25
N LEU A 220 50.39 -8.11 40.45
CA LEU A 220 49.29 -7.20 40.78
C LEU A 220 48.23 -7.80 41.72
N ASP A 221 48.42 -9.02 42.23
CA ASP A 221 47.45 -9.76 43.05
C ASP A 221 46.08 -9.97 42.36
N LEU A 222 46.08 -10.12 41.04
CA LEU A 222 44.89 -10.38 40.22
C LEU A 222 44.70 -11.88 39.97
N THR A 223 44.72 -12.67 41.03
CA THR A 223 44.71 -14.14 40.98
C THR A 223 43.38 -14.75 40.51
N GLY A 224 42.29 -13.98 40.55
CA GLY A 224 40.96 -14.39 40.07
C GLY A 224 40.64 -13.94 38.63
N THR A 225 41.57 -13.25 37.96
CA THR A 225 41.49 -12.89 36.53
C THR A 225 42.17 -13.97 35.70
N TYR A 226 41.55 -14.47 34.64
CA TYR A 226 42.08 -15.57 33.84
C TYR A 226 42.25 -15.16 32.37
N MET A 227 43.27 -15.72 31.73
CA MET A 227 43.47 -15.56 30.29
C MET A 227 42.70 -16.67 29.58
N TYR A 228 41.76 -16.30 28.70
CA TYR A 228 40.98 -17.18 27.82
C TYR A 228 40.02 -18.18 28.48
N LYS A 229 40.45 -18.93 29.49
CA LYS A 229 39.65 -20.00 30.12
C LYS A 229 39.78 -19.96 31.64
N ALA A 230 38.64 -20.00 32.32
CA ALA A 230 38.57 -20.15 33.76
C ALA A 230 38.83 -21.61 34.19
N PRO A 231 39.34 -21.86 35.41
CA PRO A 231 39.55 -23.21 35.90
C PRO A 231 38.22 -23.96 36.08
N GLU A 232 38.29 -25.29 36.00
CA GLU A 232 37.13 -26.15 36.18
C GLU A 232 36.50 -25.94 37.58
N GLY A 233 35.19 -25.76 37.64
CA GLY A 233 34.45 -25.43 38.86
C GLY A 233 34.36 -23.93 39.19
N ALA A 234 35.01 -23.04 38.44
CA ALA A 234 34.80 -21.61 38.58
C ALA A 234 33.40 -21.17 38.14
N GLU A 235 32.84 -20.16 38.81
CA GLU A 235 31.47 -19.68 38.55
C GLU A 235 31.42 -18.72 37.35
N MET A 236 31.56 -19.26 36.13
CA MET A 236 31.33 -18.51 34.90
C MET A 236 29.84 -18.19 34.72
N ALA A 237 29.50 -16.94 34.39
CA ALA A 237 28.15 -16.59 33.98
C ALA A 237 27.79 -17.23 32.63
N GLN A 238 26.53 -17.62 32.45
CA GLN A 238 26.01 -18.00 31.14
C GLN A 238 25.90 -16.75 30.27
N GLY A 239 26.52 -16.77 29.09
CA GLY A 239 26.36 -15.69 28.10
C GLY A 239 24.99 -15.71 27.43
N TYR A 240 24.47 -14.54 27.07
CA TYR A 240 23.18 -14.36 26.42
C TYR A 240 23.26 -13.51 25.15
N ARG A 241 22.37 -13.78 24.20
CA ARG A 241 22.21 -13.03 22.95
C ARG A 241 20.73 -12.70 22.70
N PRO A 242 20.40 -11.51 22.16
CA PRO A 242 19.03 -11.19 21.76
C PRO A 242 18.50 -12.09 20.62
N GLY A 243 17.20 -12.31 20.62
CA GLY A 243 16.47 -13.08 19.62
C GLY A 243 14.97 -13.17 19.93
N LEU A 244 14.12 -12.98 18.92
CA LEU A 244 12.66 -13.07 19.07
C LEU A 244 12.11 -12.14 20.16
N LEU A 245 12.63 -10.90 20.20
CA LEU A 245 12.26 -9.84 21.15
C LEU A 245 12.61 -10.16 22.62
N ARG A 246 13.51 -11.12 22.86
CA ARG A 246 13.97 -11.56 24.20
C ARG A 246 15.43 -11.96 24.17
N THR A 247 16.05 -12.15 25.33
CA THR A 247 17.40 -12.70 25.46
C THR A 247 17.39 -14.23 25.58
N TRP A 248 18.31 -14.92 24.91
CA TRP A 248 18.46 -16.38 24.91
C TRP A 248 19.88 -16.77 25.32
N ALA A 249 20.02 -17.89 26.04
CA ALA A 249 21.34 -18.43 26.38
C ALA A 249 22.10 -18.73 25.07
N TYR A 250 23.37 -18.35 25.04
CA TYR A 250 24.21 -18.49 23.87
C TYR A 250 25.67 -18.73 24.25
N ASP A 251 26.21 -19.84 23.78
CA ASP A 251 27.61 -20.20 23.91
C ASP A 251 28.33 -19.81 22.62
N ALA A 252 29.07 -18.70 22.68
CA ALA A 252 29.83 -18.21 21.54
C ALA A 252 31.01 -19.16 21.20
N PRO A 253 31.42 -19.27 19.92
CA PRO A 253 32.61 -20.01 19.55
C PRO A 253 33.88 -19.47 20.23
N ALA A 254 34.85 -20.36 20.43
CA ALA A 254 36.14 -20.01 21.00
C ALA A 254 37.04 -19.26 19.99
N PHE A 255 37.58 -18.12 20.42
CA PHE A 255 38.54 -17.32 19.65
C PHE A 255 39.81 -17.09 20.47
N ARG A 256 40.50 -18.18 20.85
CA ARG A 256 41.70 -18.11 21.71
C ARG A 256 42.78 -17.18 21.16
N GLY A 257 42.93 -17.10 19.85
CA GLY A 257 43.92 -16.21 19.23
C GLY A 257 43.64 -14.72 19.42
N ASN A 258 42.42 -14.34 19.82
CA ASN A 258 41.99 -12.96 20.10
C ASN A 258 41.96 -12.66 21.61
N THR A 259 42.56 -13.51 22.45
CA THR A 259 42.48 -13.37 23.92
C THR A 259 43.05 -12.05 24.41
N ALA A 260 44.20 -11.65 23.86
CA ALA A 260 44.89 -10.42 24.21
C ALA A 260 44.06 -9.17 23.99
N ALA A 261 43.19 -9.23 22.99
CA ALA A 261 42.34 -8.11 22.63
C ALA A 261 40.95 -8.20 23.25
N GLY A 262 40.42 -9.38 23.62
CA GLY A 262 38.98 -9.52 23.93
C GLY A 262 38.52 -10.60 24.91
N TYR A 263 39.34 -11.59 25.28
CA TYR A 263 38.85 -12.77 26.04
C TYR A 263 39.53 -12.96 27.41
N VAL A 264 39.95 -11.88 28.05
CA VAL A 264 40.25 -11.93 29.49
C VAL A 264 38.95 -12.17 30.25
N ILE A 265 39.01 -13.05 31.26
CA ILE A 265 37.89 -13.39 32.11
C ILE A 265 38.16 -12.81 33.50
N SER A 266 37.19 -12.11 34.08
CA SER A 266 37.36 -11.52 35.41
C SER A 266 36.04 -11.43 36.18
N SER A 267 36.12 -11.02 37.45
CA SER A 267 34.97 -10.84 38.33
C SER A 267 34.93 -9.42 38.90
N ALA A 268 33.82 -9.05 39.53
CA ALA A 268 33.73 -7.77 40.25
C ALA A 268 34.79 -7.66 41.36
N ALA A 269 35.07 -8.74 42.09
CA ALA A 269 36.09 -8.74 43.14
C ALA A 269 37.50 -8.40 42.61
N GLU A 270 37.84 -8.86 41.40
CA GLU A 270 39.11 -8.54 40.76
C GLU A 270 39.10 -7.15 40.11
N MET A 271 37.96 -6.71 39.56
CA MET A 271 37.79 -5.35 39.06
C MET A 271 37.95 -4.30 40.16
N GLU A 272 37.58 -4.59 41.41
CA GLU A 272 37.86 -3.69 42.55
C GLU A 272 39.37 -3.42 42.68
N LYS A 273 40.18 -4.48 42.64
CA LYS A 273 41.65 -4.36 42.73
C LYS A 273 42.20 -3.63 41.51
N TRP A 274 41.76 -4.05 40.31
CA TRP A 274 42.19 -3.45 39.06
C TRP A 274 41.90 -1.95 38.99
N LEU A 275 40.69 -1.52 39.33
CA LEU A 275 40.33 -0.10 39.33
C LEU A 275 41.18 0.70 40.33
N LYS A 276 41.41 0.17 41.54
CA LYS A 276 42.25 0.82 42.57
C LYS A 276 43.70 0.99 42.12
N ILE A 277 44.24 0.00 41.40
CA ILE A 277 45.57 0.07 40.77
C ILE A 277 45.58 1.16 39.70
N GLN A 278 44.57 1.19 38.82
CA GLN A 278 44.49 2.13 37.71
C GLN A 278 44.28 3.59 38.16
N ILE A 279 43.58 3.85 39.26
CA ILE A 279 43.47 5.22 39.83
C ILE A 279 44.66 5.62 40.72
N GLY A 280 45.64 4.73 40.91
CA GLY A 280 46.83 4.98 41.73
C GLY A 280 46.61 4.92 43.24
N ALA A 281 45.50 4.34 43.72
CA ALA A 281 45.21 4.22 45.15
C ALA A 281 46.06 3.12 45.84
N VAL A 282 46.57 2.17 45.07
CA VAL A 282 47.44 1.08 45.54
C VAL A 282 48.73 1.11 44.73
N SER A 283 49.88 1.06 45.41
CA SER A 283 51.21 1.03 44.79
C SER A 283 52.10 -0.04 45.44
N GLY A 284 53.23 -0.39 44.80
CA GLY A 284 54.20 -1.35 45.35
C GLY A 284 53.90 -2.82 45.05
N LEU A 285 53.01 -3.13 44.11
CA LEU A 285 52.61 -4.48 43.70
C LEU A 285 53.51 -5.08 42.59
N GLY A 286 54.83 -4.91 42.68
CA GLY A 286 55.78 -5.55 41.75
C GLY A 286 55.72 -5.10 40.28
N LEU A 287 55.01 -4.01 39.96
CA LEU A 287 55.02 -3.31 38.68
C LEU A 287 55.38 -1.84 38.92
N ASP A 288 56.25 -1.27 38.07
CA ASP A 288 56.63 0.14 38.15
C ASP A 288 55.38 1.02 37.94
N PRO A 289 55.02 1.92 38.88
CA PRO A 289 53.88 2.83 38.74
C PRO A 289 53.93 3.69 37.47
N GLU A 290 55.11 3.99 36.93
CA GLU A 290 55.23 4.74 35.67
C GLU A 290 54.67 3.96 34.47
N ILE A 291 54.64 2.61 34.51
CA ILE A 291 54.01 1.79 33.45
C ILE A 291 52.51 2.06 33.37
N ILE A 292 51.83 2.12 34.53
CA ILE A 292 50.39 2.41 34.59
C ILE A 292 50.11 3.81 34.06
N LYS A 293 50.88 4.80 34.53
CA LYS A 293 50.74 6.19 34.08
C LYS A 293 50.97 6.33 32.58
N LYS A 294 51.99 5.66 32.03
CA LYS A 294 52.25 5.61 30.58
C LYS A 294 51.09 4.98 29.80
N SER A 295 50.42 3.98 30.37
CA SER A 295 49.22 3.37 29.74
C SER A 295 48.02 4.30 29.62
N HIS A 296 48.02 5.44 30.31
CA HIS A 296 46.99 6.48 30.24
C HIS A 296 47.34 7.61 29.28
N GLU A 297 48.54 7.60 28.70
CA GLU A 297 48.97 8.61 27.76
C GLU A 297 48.47 8.29 26.35
N PRO A 298 47.69 9.19 25.72
CA PRO A 298 47.19 8.97 24.37
C PRO A 298 48.27 9.22 23.32
N ASP A 299 48.07 8.64 22.14
CA ASP A 299 48.85 9.03 20.97
C ASP A 299 48.51 10.48 20.57
N LYS A 300 49.53 11.34 20.59
CA LYS A 300 49.43 12.76 20.21
C LYS A 300 49.94 13.01 18.79
N THR A 301 50.37 11.98 18.07
CA THR A 301 50.89 12.09 16.70
C THR A 301 49.77 12.18 15.67
N VAL A 302 48.58 11.67 15.98
CA VAL A 302 47.36 11.79 15.16
C VAL A 302 46.36 12.76 15.79
N PRO A 303 45.53 13.44 14.99
CA PRO A 303 44.43 14.25 15.50
C PRO A 303 43.40 13.40 16.29
N PRO A 304 42.75 13.97 17.31
CA PRO A 304 41.64 13.29 17.99
C PRO A 304 40.45 13.08 17.04
N ASN A 305 39.58 12.13 17.39
CA ASN A 305 38.32 11.89 16.71
C ASN A 305 37.41 13.14 16.70
N PRO A 306 36.39 13.22 15.82
CA PRO A 306 35.46 14.36 15.77
C PRO A 306 34.73 14.65 17.10
N ASP A 307 34.53 13.63 17.93
CA ASP A 307 33.98 13.73 19.28
C ASP A 307 35.02 14.24 20.31
N GLY A 308 36.26 14.47 19.89
CA GLY A 308 37.38 14.90 20.72
C GLY A 308 37.99 13.78 21.55
N SER A 309 37.83 12.51 21.18
CA SER A 309 38.50 11.38 21.86
C SER A 309 39.84 11.01 21.22
N SER A 310 40.77 10.50 22.03
CA SER A 310 42.04 9.88 21.60
C SER A 310 42.22 8.50 22.26
N TYR A 311 43.15 7.68 21.79
CA TYR A 311 43.39 6.34 22.32
C TYR A 311 44.73 6.20 23.05
N ALA A 312 44.69 5.63 24.23
CA ALA A 312 45.80 5.43 25.17
C ALA A 312 45.87 3.95 25.56
N ALA A 313 46.56 3.14 24.74
CA ALA A 313 46.99 1.79 25.08
C ALA A 313 45.98 0.93 25.88
N GLY A 314 44.74 0.81 25.40
CA GLY A 314 43.66 0.08 26.09
C GLY A 314 42.60 0.97 26.73
N TRP A 315 42.72 2.29 26.59
CA TRP A 315 41.77 3.29 27.08
C TRP A 315 41.44 4.32 26.01
N GLY A 316 40.17 4.72 25.90
CA GLY A 316 39.74 5.93 25.20
C GLY A 316 39.78 7.13 26.15
N LEU A 317 40.44 8.20 25.76
CA LEU A 317 40.51 9.47 26.48
C LEU A 317 39.57 10.48 25.83
N TYR A 318 38.56 10.95 26.55
CA TYR A 318 37.54 11.86 26.02
C TYR A 318 37.81 13.33 26.45
N TYR A 319 38.35 14.15 25.54
CA TYR A 319 38.73 15.55 25.84
C TYR A 319 37.55 16.53 25.91
N LYS A 320 36.40 16.23 25.29
CA LYS A 320 35.17 17.03 25.44
C LYS A 320 34.46 16.80 26.79
N GLY A 321 35.05 15.98 27.67
CA GLY A 321 34.67 15.81 29.08
C GLY A 321 35.70 16.38 30.06
N THR A 322 35.71 15.89 31.29
CA THR A 322 36.62 16.34 32.37
C THR A 322 37.90 15.50 32.48
N GLY A 323 38.34 14.83 31.41
CA GLY A 323 39.52 13.95 31.39
C GLY A 323 39.27 12.53 31.89
N GLU A 324 38.17 11.90 31.47
CA GLU A 324 37.85 10.51 31.79
C GLU A 324 38.56 9.54 30.83
N LEU A 325 39.11 8.46 31.38
CA LEU A 325 39.61 7.31 30.60
C LEU A 325 38.56 6.22 30.67
N ALA A 326 38.11 5.73 29.52
CA ALA A 326 37.07 4.71 29.46
C ALA A 326 37.30 3.75 28.31
N HIS A 327 36.82 2.52 28.43
CA HIS A 327 36.82 1.56 27.33
C HIS A 327 35.62 0.64 27.43
N GLU A 328 34.85 0.50 26.35
CA GLU A 328 33.84 -0.54 26.23
C GLU A 328 34.46 -1.88 25.80
N GLY A 329 34.00 -2.97 26.40
CA GLY A 329 34.32 -4.32 25.99
C GLY A 329 33.08 -5.00 25.47
N ASN A 330 33.18 -5.66 24.31
CA ASN A 330 32.06 -6.41 23.77
C ASN A 330 32.54 -7.70 23.11
N ASN A 331 31.85 -8.80 23.44
CA ASN A 331 31.96 -10.11 22.82
C ASN A 331 30.54 -10.55 22.39
N PRO A 332 30.37 -11.64 21.61
CA PRO A 332 29.06 -12.04 21.11
C PRO A 332 27.97 -12.28 22.17
N ASN A 333 28.36 -12.57 23.40
CA ASN A 333 27.46 -12.93 24.51
C ASN A 333 27.81 -12.28 25.86
N PHE A 334 28.79 -11.36 25.91
CA PHE A 334 29.19 -10.60 27.09
C PHE A 334 29.52 -9.16 26.71
N SER A 335 29.32 -8.22 27.64
CA SER A 335 29.86 -6.87 27.51
C SER A 335 30.41 -6.37 28.84
N SER A 336 31.34 -5.42 28.75
CA SER A 336 31.86 -4.71 29.90
C SER A 336 32.06 -3.23 29.60
N PHE A 337 32.16 -2.43 30.64
CA PHE A 337 32.55 -1.04 30.50
C PHE A 337 33.32 -0.60 31.73
N LEU A 338 34.51 -0.03 31.49
CA LEU A 338 35.37 0.52 32.53
C LEU A 338 35.51 2.02 32.29
N ILE A 339 35.41 2.82 33.35
CA ILE A 339 35.66 4.26 33.32
C ILE A 339 36.38 4.69 34.60
N ILE A 340 37.45 5.46 34.47
CA ILE A 340 38.27 5.94 35.58
C ILE A 340 38.55 7.44 35.46
N ARG A 341 38.72 8.07 36.62
CA ARG A 341 39.22 9.43 36.81
C ARG A 341 40.36 9.40 37.82
N PRO A 342 41.60 9.11 37.39
CA PRO A 342 42.73 9.00 38.31
C PRO A 342 42.94 10.28 39.15
N THR A 343 42.68 11.45 38.56
CA THR A 343 42.79 12.75 39.25
C THR A 343 41.84 12.92 40.44
N ASP A 344 40.66 12.29 40.37
CA ASP A 344 39.63 12.36 41.42
C ASP A 344 39.59 11.08 42.27
N GLY A 345 40.43 10.09 41.94
CA GLY A 345 40.45 8.81 42.62
C GLY A 345 39.19 7.98 42.43
N ILE A 346 38.44 8.13 41.34
CA ILE A 346 37.16 7.41 41.13
C ILE A 346 37.31 6.41 39.99
N GLY A 347 36.78 5.20 40.18
CA GLY A 347 36.70 4.17 39.15
C GLY A 347 35.38 3.43 39.16
N VAL A 348 34.84 3.12 37.99
CA VAL A 348 33.61 2.34 37.80
C VAL A 348 33.86 1.23 36.79
N ALA A 349 33.41 0.01 37.12
CA ALA A 349 33.39 -1.12 36.18
C ALA A 349 32.01 -1.77 36.18
N ILE A 350 31.56 -2.14 34.99
CA ILE A 350 30.33 -2.90 34.76
C ILE A 350 30.68 -4.12 33.92
N LEU A 351 30.27 -5.31 34.37
CA LEU A 351 30.40 -6.57 33.64
C LEU A 351 29.01 -7.15 33.42
N ALA A 352 28.66 -7.58 32.22
CA ALA A 352 27.33 -8.10 31.90
C ALA A 352 27.42 -9.39 31.08
N ASN A 353 26.49 -10.32 31.32
CA ASN A 353 26.40 -11.57 30.58
C ASN A 353 25.52 -11.47 29.33
N GLU A 354 25.54 -10.31 28.68
CA GLU A 354 24.92 -10.07 27.38
C GLU A 354 25.73 -9.02 26.62
N SER A 355 25.84 -9.17 25.30
CA SER A 355 26.32 -8.11 24.42
C SER A 355 25.31 -6.96 24.34
N ASP A 356 25.53 -5.90 25.12
CA ASP A 356 24.66 -4.71 25.12
C ASP A 356 25.45 -3.44 25.36
N ILE A 357 25.28 -2.44 24.46
CA ILE A 357 25.97 -1.14 24.55
C ILE A 357 25.56 -0.32 25.78
N ARG A 358 24.44 -0.63 26.42
CA ARG A 358 23.95 0.12 27.58
C ARG A 358 24.78 -0.09 28.83
N THR A 359 25.70 -1.05 28.87
CA THR A 359 26.73 -1.09 29.92
C THR A 359 27.59 0.18 29.91
N MET A 360 27.91 0.70 28.72
CA MET A 360 28.60 2.00 28.58
C MET A 360 27.76 3.15 29.10
N THR A 361 26.51 3.29 28.63
CA THR A 361 25.63 4.37 29.10
C THR A 361 25.38 4.27 30.61
N MET A 362 25.26 3.06 31.16
CA MET A 362 25.09 2.84 32.59
C MET A 362 26.34 3.29 33.37
N GLY A 363 27.54 2.94 32.92
CA GLY A 363 28.78 3.34 33.61
C GLY A 363 29.06 4.84 33.51
N GLN A 364 28.82 5.44 32.34
CA GLN A 364 28.85 6.89 32.17
C GLN A 364 27.78 7.58 33.02
N GLY A 365 26.59 6.99 33.14
CA GLY A 365 25.51 7.48 33.98
C GLY A 365 25.90 7.49 35.45
N ILE A 366 26.49 6.39 35.94
CA ILE A 366 27.03 6.30 37.31
C ILE A 366 28.11 7.36 37.53
N MET A 367 29.06 7.50 36.59
CA MET A 367 30.10 8.53 36.68
C MET A 367 29.50 9.95 36.68
N SER A 368 28.50 10.22 35.84
CA SER A 368 27.78 11.51 35.84
C SER A 368 27.05 11.77 37.15
N MET A 369 26.41 10.76 37.76
CA MET A 369 25.74 10.90 39.06
C MET A 369 26.72 11.21 40.20
N ILE A 370 27.91 10.59 40.16
CA ILE A 370 29.01 10.83 41.11
C ILE A 370 29.57 12.25 40.94
N MET A 371 29.76 12.68 39.69
CA MET A 371 30.36 13.98 39.36
C MET A 371 29.33 15.13 39.31
N ASP A 372 28.07 14.88 39.68
CA ASP A 372 26.95 15.83 39.60
C ASP A 372 26.76 16.48 38.22
N LYS A 373 26.97 15.69 37.17
CA LYS A 373 26.87 16.12 35.77
C LYS A 373 25.55 15.72 35.15
N LYS A 374 25.27 16.33 34.00
CA LYS A 374 24.19 15.90 33.10
C LYS A 374 24.33 14.41 32.77
N MET A 375 23.23 13.67 32.91
CA MET A 375 23.15 12.25 32.52
C MET A 375 23.40 12.08 31.02
N PRO A 376 24.11 11.01 30.60
CA PRO A 376 24.29 10.70 29.20
C PRO A 376 22.95 10.32 28.55
N ASP A 377 22.81 10.63 27.27
CA ASP A 377 21.63 10.23 26.51
C ASP A 377 21.59 8.70 26.37
N PRO A 378 20.42 8.05 26.55
CA PRO A 378 20.31 6.61 26.44
C PRO A 378 20.62 6.14 25.02
N LEU A 379 21.66 5.32 24.87
CA LEU A 379 21.98 4.68 23.61
C LEU A 379 21.03 3.50 23.36
N LYS A 380 20.60 3.36 22.11
CA LYS A 380 19.81 2.21 21.66
C LYS A 380 20.76 1.09 21.26
N ASP A 381 20.46 -0.11 21.74
CA ASP A 381 21.18 -1.29 21.32
C ASP A 381 20.82 -1.68 19.87
N MET A 382 21.85 -1.74 19.02
CA MET A 382 21.69 -2.05 17.60
C MET A 382 21.17 -3.47 17.40
N TRP A 383 21.67 -4.44 18.17
CA TRP A 383 21.31 -5.85 18.01
C TRP A 383 19.85 -6.10 18.36
N LYS A 384 19.33 -5.50 19.43
CA LYS A 384 17.90 -5.58 19.79
C LYS A 384 17.01 -4.86 18.77
N GLY A 385 17.48 -3.75 18.19
CA GLY A 385 16.78 -3.06 17.10
C GLY A 385 16.66 -3.91 15.83
N LEU A 386 17.77 -4.56 15.44
CA LEU A 386 17.81 -5.49 14.31
C LEU A 386 16.98 -6.75 14.58
N ASP A 387 17.05 -7.31 15.79
CA ASP A 387 16.22 -8.44 16.21
C ASP A 387 14.72 -8.12 16.09
N ALA A 388 14.31 -6.93 16.53
CA ALA A 388 12.91 -6.52 16.44
C ALA A 388 12.43 -6.43 14.98
N THR A 389 13.28 -5.90 14.11
CA THR A 389 13.00 -5.76 12.68
C THR A 389 12.97 -7.14 11.99
N ALA A 390 13.95 -7.99 12.26
CA ALA A 390 14.02 -9.36 11.74
C ALA A 390 12.84 -10.21 12.23
N SER A 391 12.49 -10.11 13.51
CA SER A 391 11.32 -10.79 14.09
C SER A 391 10.02 -10.34 13.43
N ALA A 392 9.84 -9.03 13.21
CA ALA A 392 8.67 -8.52 12.48
C ALA A 392 8.60 -9.05 11.04
N ALA A 393 9.73 -9.05 10.32
CA ALA A 393 9.81 -9.62 8.97
C ALA A 393 9.47 -11.11 8.96
N LEU A 394 9.90 -11.86 9.96
CA LEU A 394 9.58 -13.28 10.14
C LEU A 394 8.07 -13.49 10.38
N PHE A 395 7.46 -12.74 11.30
CA PHE A 395 6.03 -12.84 11.59
C PHE A 395 5.14 -12.41 10.41
N VAL A 396 5.61 -11.53 9.53
CA VAL A 396 4.90 -11.13 8.31
C VAL A 396 5.11 -12.14 7.18
N SER A 397 6.33 -12.66 7.00
CA SER A 397 6.65 -13.58 5.90
C SER A 397 6.02 -14.96 6.08
N ALA A 398 5.91 -15.47 7.31
CA ALA A 398 5.35 -16.81 7.57
C ALA A 398 3.88 -16.97 7.09
N PRO A 399 2.91 -16.08 7.43
CA PRO A 399 1.56 -16.14 6.87
C PRO A 399 1.53 -15.97 5.35
N VAL A 400 2.39 -15.13 4.79
CA VAL A 400 2.49 -14.94 3.33
C VAL A 400 2.94 -16.23 2.64
N ILE A 401 3.90 -16.96 3.21
CA ILE A 401 4.34 -18.27 2.72
C ILE A 401 3.16 -19.25 2.73
N ILE A 402 2.47 -19.39 3.86
CA ILE A 402 1.35 -20.34 4.01
C ILE A 402 0.24 -20.04 3.00
N LEU A 403 -0.18 -18.77 2.90
CA LEU A 403 -1.23 -18.33 1.97
C LEU A 403 -0.81 -18.51 0.51
N THR A 404 0.45 -18.20 0.18
CA THR A 404 1.00 -18.35 -1.17
C THR A 404 1.12 -19.81 -1.56
N MET A 405 1.58 -20.69 -0.66
CA MET A 405 1.63 -22.12 -0.88
C MET A 405 0.24 -22.69 -1.12
N TRP A 406 -0.74 -22.32 -0.30
CA TRP A 406 -2.13 -22.76 -0.48
C TRP A 406 -2.70 -22.33 -1.83
N GLN A 407 -2.44 -21.08 -2.26
CA GLN A 407 -2.88 -20.60 -3.57
C GLN A 407 -2.11 -21.24 -4.74
N LEU A 408 -0.82 -21.50 -4.58
CA LEU A 408 0.00 -22.18 -5.57
C LEU A 408 -0.51 -23.62 -5.80
N ILE A 409 -0.72 -24.38 -4.72
CA ILE A 409 -1.32 -25.72 -4.79
C ILE A 409 -2.68 -25.66 -5.47
N THR A 410 -3.52 -24.69 -5.07
CA THR A 410 -4.83 -24.49 -5.69
C THR A 410 -4.73 -24.19 -7.18
N ALA A 411 -3.79 -23.34 -7.61
CA ALA A 411 -3.56 -23.01 -9.01
C ALA A 411 -3.07 -24.22 -9.81
N ILE A 412 -2.19 -25.06 -9.24
CA ILE A 412 -1.73 -26.32 -9.84
C ILE A 412 -2.90 -27.30 -10.01
N VAL A 413 -3.72 -27.48 -8.96
CA VAL A 413 -4.93 -28.34 -9.03
C VAL A 413 -5.92 -27.82 -10.08
N GLN A 414 -6.10 -26.50 -10.18
CA GLN A 414 -6.95 -25.89 -11.21
C GLN A 414 -6.42 -26.10 -12.62
N LEU A 415 -5.10 -26.08 -12.80
CA LEU A 415 -4.45 -26.41 -14.08
C LEU A 415 -4.65 -27.88 -14.44
N ALA A 416 -4.46 -28.80 -13.48
CA ALA A 416 -4.72 -30.23 -13.67
C ALA A 416 -6.20 -30.52 -14.00
N ARG A 417 -7.14 -29.79 -13.39
CA ARG A 417 -8.58 -29.84 -13.67
C ARG A 417 -9.00 -29.07 -14.94
N ARG A 418 -8.04 -28.57 -15.74
CA ARG A 418 -8.28 -27.77 -16.97
C ARG A 418 -9.13 -26.52 -16.78
N GLN A 419 -9.23 -26.01 -15.55
CA GLN A 419 -9.90 -24.74 -15.23
C GLN A 419 -9.03 -23.53 -15.58
N ARG A 420 -7.71 -23.73 -15.69
CA ARG A 420 -6.74 -22.77 -16.24
C ARG A 420 -6.17 -23.33 -17.53
N LYS A 421 -5.88 -22.45 -18.50
CA LYS A 421 -5.20 -22.79 -19.74
C LYS A 421 -4.02 -21.86 -19.95
N PHE A 422 -2.90 -22.40 -20.42
CA PHE A 422 -1.73 -21.58 -20.77
C PHE A 422 -2.09 -20.64 -21.91
N SER A 423 -1.68 -19.38 -21.76
CA SER A 423 -1.90 -18.31 -22.74
C SER A 423 -0.56 -17.82 -23.29
N GLY A 424 -0.39 -17.88 -24.61
CA GLY A 424 0.82 -17.44 -25.32
C GLY A 424 1.74 -18.59 -25.75
N GLY A 425 2.70 -18.26 -26.63
CA GLY A 425 3.66 -19.22 -27.19
C GLY A 425 4.79 -19.58 -26.22
N THR A 426 5.60 -20.57 -26.61
CA THR A 426 6.77 -21.07 -25.85
C THR A 426 7.75 -19.96 -25.48
N ALA A 427 7.97 -18.97 -26.35
CA ALA A 427 8.82 -17.81 -26.09
C ALA A 427 8.37 -16.97 -24.88
N ARG A 428 7.05 -16.82 -24.67
CA ARG A 428 6.50 -16.09 -23.50
C ARG A 428 6.75 -16.85 -22.21
N VAL A 429 6.59 -18.18 -22.24
CA VAL A 429 6.87 -19.05 -21.09
C VAL A 429 8.35 -18.96 -20.72
N ALA A 430 9.24 -19.14 -21.70
CA ALA A 430 10.68 -19.01 -21.50
C ALA A 430 11.07 -17.64 -20.94
N GLY A 431 10.53 -16.55 -21.51
CA GLY A 431 10.81 -15.19 -21.02
C GLY A 431 10.36 -14.96 -19.58
N VAL A 432 9.21 -15.49 -19.16
CA VAL A 432 8.74 -15.40 -17.76
C VAL A 432 9.61 -16.23 -16.83
N CYS A 433 10.02 -17.44 -17.23
CA CYS A 433 10.92 -18.29 -16.44
C CYS A 433 12.30 -17.64 -16.25
N VAL A 434 12.87 -17.05 -17.32
CA VAL A 434 14.15 -16.33 -17.24
C VAL A 434 14.03 -15.10 -16.35
N ALA A 435 12.97 -14.31 -16.49
CA ALA A 435 12.73 -13.14 -15.64
C ALA A 435 12.54 -13.53 -14.16
N LEU A 436 11.85 -14.64 -13.89
CA LEU A 436 11.68 -15.17 -12.54
C LEU A 436 13.02 -15.63 -11.95
N ALA A 437 13.81 -16.40 -12.70
CA ALA A 437 15.12 -16.87 -12.25
C ALA A 437 16.07 -15.69 -11.98
N ALA A 438 16.12 -14.71 -12.89
CA ALA A 438 16.91 -13.49 -12.70
C ALA A 438 16.42 -12.67 -11.50
N GLY A 439 15.11 -12.55 -11.29
CA GLY A 439 14.53 -11.87 -10.13
C GLY A 439 14.86 -12.55 -8.80
N ILE A 440 14.77 -13.89 -8.75
CA ILE A 440 15.15 -14.67 -7.55
C ILE A 440 16.66 -14.56 -7.30
N ALA A 441 17.50 -14.68 -8.33
CA ALA A 441 18.94 -14.56 -8.20
C ALA A 441 19.36 -13.15 -7.75
N GLY A 442 18.80 -12.11 -8.36
CA GLY A 442 19.08 -10.72 -7.99
C GLY A 442 18.63 -10.38 -6.57
N PHE A 443 17.45 -10.85 -6.16
CA PHE A 443 16.97 -10.67 -4.79
C PHE A 443 17.81 -11.47 -3.78
N GLY A 444 18.19 -12.71 -4.11
CA GLY A 444 19.08 -13.53 -3.31
C GLY A 444 20.46 -12.88 -3.13
N TYR A 445 21.02 -12.28 -4.17
CA TYR A 445 22.27 -11.52 -4.10
C TYR A 445 22.12 -10.29 -3.18
N CYS A 446 21.02 -9.54 -3.27
CA CYS A 446 20.76 -8.44 -2.35
C CYS A 446 20.70 -8.91 -0.89
N LEU A 447 20.15 -10.10 -0.61
CA LEU A 447 20.14 -10.65 0.75
C LEU A 447 21.53 -11.14 1.17
N TYR A 448 22.30 -11.72 0.25
CA TYR A 448 23.67 -12.17 0.49
C TYR A 448 24.59 -11.02 0.91
N GLU A 449 24.46 -9.85 0.29
CA GLU A 449 25.24 -8.63 0.57
C GLU A 449 24.80 -7.88 1.83
N ILE A 450 23.82 -8.38 2.60
CA ILE A 450 23.32 -7.70 3.82
C ILE A 450 24.43 -7.50 4.84
N PRO A 451 25.20 -8.53 5.25
CA PRO A 451 26.23 -8.35 6.26
C PRO A 451 27.33 -7.38 5.82
N ASP A 452 27.74 -7.45 4.55
CA ASP A 452 28.78 -6.58 4.00
C ASP A 452 28.37 -5.11 4.13
N SER A 453 27.13 -4.80 3.74
CA SER A 453 26.62 -3.44 3.75
C SER A 453 26.17 -2.94 5.14
N LEU A 454 25.65 -3.81 6.00
CA LEU A 454 25.17 -3.42 7.34
C LEU A 454 26.27 -3.41 8.40
N PHE A 455 27.30 -4.24 8.24
CA PHE A 455 28.33 -4.45 9.26
C PHE A 455 29.75 -4.06 8.80
N GLY A 456 29.86 -3.14 7.83
CA GLY A 456 31.16 -2.54 7.46
C GLY A 456 32.13 -3.49 6.75
N GLY A 457 31.62 -4.34 5.86
CA GLY A 457 32.42 -5.28 5.06
C GLY A 457 32.57 -6.68 5.67
N LEU A 458 31.73 -7.03 6.66
CA LEU A 458 31.76 -8.33 7.33
C LEU A 458 30.82 -9.33 6.65
N ASN A 459 31.10 -10.63 6.80
CA ASN A 459 30.37 -11.69 6.09
C ASN A 459 29.28 -12.35 6.96
N TRP A 460 28.57 -13.32 6.39
CA TRP A 460 27.55 -14.11 7.10
C TRP A 460 28.09 -14.96 8.24
N GLU A 461 29.36 -15.39 8.18
CA GLU A 461 29.99 -16.16 9.24
C GLU A 461 30.13 -15.30 10.50
N PHE A 462 30.64 -14.08 10.36
CA PHE A 462 30.65 -13.08 11.43
C PHE A 462 29.24 -12.79 11.96
N ALA A 463 28.29 -12.50 11.07
CA ALA A 463 26.92 -12.17 11.46
C ALA A 463 26.23 -13.33 12.21
N SER A 464 26.53 -14.59 11.86
CA SER A 464 25.95 -15.76 12.55
C SER A 464 26.42 -15.89 14.01
N VAL A 465 27.63 -15.39 14.30
CA VAL A 465 28.24 -15.41 15.62
C VAL A 465 27.76 -14.22 16.46
N TRP A 466 27.83 -13.01 15.91
CA TRP A 466 27.61 -11.76 16.65
C TRP A 466 26.15 -11.30 16.64
N ALA A 467 25.47 -11.43 15.50
CA ALA A 467 24.13 -10.89 15.35
C ALA A 467 23.06 -11.81 15.96
N PRO A 468 21.86 -11.30 16.28
CA PRO A 468 20.72 -12.12 16.66
C PRO A 468 20.45 -13.23 15.64
N PHE A 469 20.14 -14.45 16.10
CA PHE A 469 19.83 -15.58 15.22
C PHE A 469 18.58 -15.33 14.35
N THR A 470 17.76 -14.35 14.71
CA THR A 470 16.59 -13.92 13.93
C THR A 470 16.97 -13.26 12.61
N ILE A 471 18.13 -12.62 12.48
CA ILE A 471 18.57 -11.97 11.23
C ILE A 471 18.74 -12.99 10.09
N PRO A 472 19.61 -14.01 10.19
CA PRO A 472 19.75 -15.01 9.13
C PRO A 472 18.43 -15.76 8.88
N LEU A 473 17.66 -16.04 9.94
CA LEU A 473 16.36 -16.70 9.80
C LEU A 473 15.36 -15.86 9.01
N ALA A 474 15.25 -14.56 9.31
CA ALA A 474 14.38 -13.63 8.59
C ALA A 474 14.81 -13.45 7.13
N ALA A 475 16.12 -13.39 6.85
CA ALA A 475 16.62 -13.33 5.48
C ALA A 475 16.16 -14.54 4.66
N TRP A 476 16.28 -15.75 5.21
CA TRP A 476 15.79 -16.97 4.58
C TRP A 476 14.27 -17.01 4.40
N THR A 477 13.49 -16.63 5.42
CA THR A 477 12.01 -16.66 5.30
C THR A 477 11.50 -15.62 4.31
N VAL A 478 12.10 -14.43 4.27
CA VAL A 478 11.78 -13.40 3.28
C VAL A 478 12.16 -13.86 1.86
N PHE A 479 13.33 -14.48 1.68
CA PHE A 479 13.73 -15.08 0.42
C PHE A 479 12.72 -16.12 -0.07
N ILE A 480 12.37 -17.08 0.79
CA ILE A 480 11.42 -18.16 0.47
C ILE A 480 10.04 -17.57 0.13
N ALA A 481 9.56 -16.59 0.90
CA ALA A 481 8.29 -15.92 0.63
C ALA A 481 8.28 -15.26 -0.75
N ALA A 482 9.33 -14.51 -1.09
CA ALA A 482 9.46 -13.83 -2.38
C ALA A 482 9.58 -14.82 -3.54
N ALA A 483 10.39 -15.87 -3.40
CA ALA A 483 10.57 -16.90 -4.43
C ALA A 483 9.28 -17.68 -4.69
N LEU A 484 8.60 -18.16 -3.65
CA LEU A 484 7.31 -18.85 -3.76
C LEU A 484 6.24 -17.94 -4.38
N PHE A 485 6.19 -16.68 -3.97
CA PHE A 485 5.26 -15.71 -4.56
C PHE A 485 5.57 -15.45 -6.02
N GLY A 486 6.84 -15.34 -6.40
CA GLY A 486 7.28 -15.19 -7.79
C GLY A 486 6.84 -16.38 -8.65
N VAL A 487 7.02 -17.62 -8.16
CA VAL A 487 6.55 -18.84 -8.84
C VAL A 487 5.03 -18.84 -9.01
N TYR A 488 4.29 -18.53 -7.94
CA TYR A 488 2.84 -18.42 -7.97
C TYR A 488 2.35 -17.35 -8.95
N TYR A 489 2.97 -16.18 -8.93
CA TYR A 489 2.63 -15.07 -9.82
C TYR A 489 2.93 -15.43 -11.27
N ALA A 490 4.08 -16.04 -11.57
CA ALA A 490 4.45 -16.52 -12.90
C ALA A 490 3.45 -17.55 -13.42
N LEU A 491 3.08 -18.54 -12.61
CA LEU A 491 2.09 -19.56 -12.97
C LEU A 491 0.74 -18.93 -13.33
N THR A 492 0.22 -18.05 -12.48
CA THR A 492 -1.09 -17.41 -12.73
C THR A 492 -1.06 -16.38 -13.86
N ALA A 493 0.10 -15.79 -14.17
CA ALA A 493 0.29 -14.91 -15.32
C ALA A 493 0.36 -15.68 -16.65
N LEU A 494 0.96 -16.87 -16.65
CA LEU A 494 1.05 -17.76 -17.81
C LEU A 494 -0.26 -18.53 -18.05
N ALA A 495 -0.96 -18.93 -16.99
CA ALA A 495 -2.22 -19.65 -17.04
C ALA A 495 -3.36 -18.88 -16.33
N PRO A 496 -3.85 -17.77 -16.92
CA PRO A 496 -4.91 -16.96 -16.32
C PRO A 496 -6.24 -17.72 -16.26
N LYS A 497 -7.04 -17.44 -15.23
CA LYS A 497 -8.42 -17.92 -15.09
C LYS A 497 -9.40 -16.75 -15.35
N PRO A 498 -10.34 -16.88 -16.30
CA PRO A 498 -11.35 -15.82 -16.54
C PRO A 498 -12.16 -15.51 -15.28
N GLY A 499 -12.37 -14.23 -14.98
CA GLY A 499 -13.18 -13.77 -13.84
C GLY A 499 -12.54 -13.98 -12.45
N GLU A 500 -11.26 -14.37 -12.38
CA GLU A 500 -10.56 -14.55 -11.10
C GLU A 500 -10.20 -13.23 -10.42
N LYS A 501 -10.78 -13.01 -9.24
CA LYS A 501 -10.42 -11.90 -8.35
C LYS A 501 -9.17 -12.25 -7.53
N ALA A 502 -8.00 -12.08 -8.12
CA ALA A 502 -6.72 -12.39 -7.48
C ALA A 502 -6.27 -11.29 -6.51
N MET A 503 -6.89 -11.23 -5.33
CA MET A 503 -6.63 -10.20 -4.30
C MET A 503 -5.24 -10.35 -3.65
N LEU A 504 -4.75 -11.59 -3.42
CA LEU A 504 -3.46 -11.82 -2.78
C LEU A 504 -2.29 -11.20 -3.59
N PRO A 505 -2.16 -11.42 -4.92
CA PRO A 505 -1.16 -10.72 -5.72
C PRO A 505 -1.21 -9.20 -5.62
N LEU A 506 -2.42 -8.62 -5.57
CA LEU A 506 -2.57 -7.16 -5.47
C LEU A 506 -2.04 -6.64 -4.14
N ILE A 507 -2.35 -7.32 -3.03
CA ILE A 507 -1.89 -6.94 -1.69
C ILE A 507 -0.37 -7.08 -1.60
N VAL A 508 0.18 -8.25 -1.95
CA VAL A 508 1.62 -8.53 -1.84
C VAL A 508 2.43 -7.58 -2.72
N LEU A 509 2.02 -7.36 -3.98
CA LEU A 509 2.72 -6.43 -4.86
C LEU A 509 2.58 -4.96 -4.45
N SER A 510 1.45 -4.56 -3.86
CA SER A 510 1.28 -3.18 -3.35
C SER A 510 2.17 -2.94 -2.12
N VAL A 511 2.24 -3.91 -1.22
CA VAL A 511 3.15 -3.87 -0.06
C VAL A 511 4.60 -3.86 -0.53
N ALA A 512 4.99 -4.76 -1.43
CA ALA A 512 6.33 -4.82 -1.99
C ALA A 512 6.72 -3.50 -2.69
N SER A 513 5.83 -2.92 -3.50
CA SER A 513 6.07 -1.63 -4.15
C SER A 513 6.23 -0.50 -3.12
N GLY A 514 5.40 -0.46 -2.08
CA GLY A 514 5.52 0.51 -0.99
C GLY A 514 6.81 0.36 -0.17
N LEU A 515 7.24 -0.89 0.11
CA LEU A 515 8.53 -1.17 0.76
C LEU A 515 9.70 -0.77 -0.12
N GLY A 516 9.65 -1.02 -1.43
CA GLY A 516 10.66 -0.55 -2.39
C GLY A 516 10.78 0.97 -2.39
N ASN A 517 9.64 1.67 -2.34
CA ASN A 517 9.63 3.12 -2.23
C ASN A 517 10.22 3.62 -0.91
N ALA A 518 9.88 2.98 0.21
CA ALA A 518 10.44 3.31 1.52
C ALA A 518 11.94 3.04 1.59
N LEU A 519 12.41 1.93 1.01
CA LEU A 519 13.82 1.56 0.94
C LEU A 519 14.65 2.64 0.22
N ILE A 520 14.15 3.21 -0.88
CA ILE A 520 14.79 4.34 -1.57
C ILE A 520 15.02 5.51 -0.60
N ILE A 521 14.01 5.88 0.20
CA ILE A 521 14.11 6.98 1.17
C ILE A 521 15.20 6.68 2.21
N PHE A 522 15.18 5.48 2.78
CA PHE A 522 16.12 5.10 3.83
C PHE A 522 17.56 5.11 3.33
N ILE A 523 17.78 4.60 2.12
CA ILE A 523 19.12 4.52 1.54
C ILE A 523 19.64 5.90 1.16
N VAL A 524 18.78 6.76 0.60
CA VAL A 524 19.18 8.14 0.30
C VAL A 524 19.53 8.88 1.60
N ASN A 525 18.73 8.72 2.66
CA ASN A 525 19.04 9.32 3.95
C ASN A 525 20.33 8.74 4.56
N ALA A 526 20.54 7.42 4.47
CA ALA A 526 21.75 6.78 4.93
C ALA A 526 22.99 7.27 4.17
N ALA A 527 22.90 7.38 2.83
CA ALA A 527 23.98 7.87 1.99
C ALA A 527 24.37 9.33 2.32
N LEU A 528 23.38 10.18 2.63
CA LEU A 528 23.64 11.56 3.09
C LEU A 528 24.37 11.62 4.43
N GLY A 529 24.26 10.58 5.26
CA GLY A 529 25.00 10.47 6.51
C GLY A 529 26.48 10.07 6.37
N HIS A 530 26.87 9.50 5.22
CA HIS A 530 28.22 8.98 4.95
C HIS A 530 29.04 9.89 4.02
N VAL A 531 28.63 11.16 3.85
CA VAL A 531 29.28 12.10 2.90
C VAL A 531 30.73 12.44 3.31
N GLU A 532 31.08 12.28 4.58
CA GLU A 532 32.45 12.48 5.08
C GLU A 532 33.35 11.25 4.92
N ASP A 533 32.81 10.10 4.48
CA ASP A 533 33.59 8.89 4.26
C ASP A 533 34.26 8.90 2.89
N GLU A 534 35.56 8.61 2.83
CA GLU A 534 36.33 8.58 1.57
C GLU A 534 35.96 7.41 0.65
N LYS A 535 35.25 6.39 1.15
CA LYS A 535 34.83 5.22 0.39
C LYS A 535 33.41 5.37 -0.15
N PHE A 536 33.26 5.14 -1.46
CA PHE A 536 31.95 5.09 -2.11
C PHE A 536 31.11 3.95 -1.52
N PRO A 537 29.89 4.20 -1.00
CA PRO A 537 29.06 3.17 -0.38
C PRO A 537 28.38 2.32 -1.46
N SER A 538 29.14 1.45 -2.12
CA SER A 538 28.68 0.57 -3.22
C SER A 538 27.50 -0.30 -2.82
N GLY A 539 27.48 -0.79 -1.57
CA GLY A 539 26.35 -1.53 -1.00
C GLY A 539 25.05 -0.71 -0.99
N LEU A 540 25.10 0.55 -0.56
CA LEU A 540 23.92 1.43 -0.58
C LEU A 540 23.40 1.65 -2.02
N LEU A 541 24.29 1.77 -3.00
CA LEU A 541 23.89 1.88 -4.40
C LEU A 541 23.16 0.63 -4.90
N LEU A 542 23.63 -0.57 -4.55
CA LEU A 542 22.96 -1.84 -4.87
C LEU A 542 21.52 -1.84 -4.35
N TYR A 543 21.32 -1.52 -3.07
CA TYR A 543 19.98 -1.49 -2.49
C TYR A 543 19.11 -0.36 -3.05
N LEU A 544 19.69 0.76 -3.49
CA LEU A 544 18.96 1.83 -4.16
C LEU A 544 18.39 1.33 -5.49
N ILE A 545 19.23 0.66 -6.29
CA ILE A 545 18.81 0.04 -7.55
C ILE A 545 17.75 -1.02 -7.30
N ALA A 546 17.93 -1.88 -6.29
CA ALA A 546 16.95 -2.89 -5.90
C ALA A 546 15.62 -2.27 -5.46
N GLY A 547 15.65 -1.19 -4.67
CA GLY A 547 14.47 -0.44 -4.23
C GLY A 547 13.71 0.19 -5.40
N ILE A 548 14.41 0.83 -6.34
CA ILE A 548 13.84 1.39 -7.58
C ILE A 548 13.21 0.28 -8.42
N PHE A 549 13.92 -0.83 -8.62
CA PHE A 549 13.42 -1.97 -9.37
C PHE A 549 12.13 -2.54 -8.74
N LEU A 550 12.15 -2.78 -7.43
CA LEU A 550 11.01 -3.29 -6.67
C LEU A 550 9.81 -2.34 -6.75
N TYR A 551 10.04 -1.03 -6.62
CA TYR A 551 9.01 -0.01 -6.73
C TYR A 551 8.39 0.02 -8.15
N VAL A 552 9.21 0.14 -9.19
CA VAL A 552 8.77 0.30 -10.58
C VAL A 552 8.09 -0.97 -11.10
N VAL A 553 8.69 -2.14 -10.87
CA VAL A 553 8.10 -3.43 -11.29
C VAL A 553 6.82 -3.69 -10.50
N GLY A 554 6.83 -3.49 -9.17
CA GLY A 554 5.65 -3.61 -8.34
C GLY A 554 4.50 -2.71 -8.83
N GLN A 555 4.77 -1.42 -9.07
CA GLN A 555 3.78 -0.48 -9.61
C GLN A 555 3.22 -0.96 -10.95
N LYS A 556 4.08 -1.36 -11.88
CA LYS A 556 3.66 -1.81 -13.21
C LYS A 556 2.74 -3.03 -13.12
N LEU A 557 3.12 -4.03 -12.34
CA LEU A 557 2.34 -5.27 -12.17
C LEU A 557 0.98 -5.03 -11.50
N VAL A 558 0.92 -4.18 -10.46
CA VAL A 558 -0.34 -3.83 -9.78
C VAL A 558 -1.25 -3.03 -10.73
N ARG A 559 -0.73 -1.98 -11.39
CA ARG A 559 -1.50 -1.13 -12.31
C ARG A 559 -2.12 -1.92 -13.44
N THR A 560 -1.34 -2.75 -14.14
CA THR A 560 -1.85 -3.56 -15.25
C THR A 560 -2.97 -4.49 -14.81
N ARG A 561 -2.86 -5.11 -13.64
CA ARG A 561 -3.87 -6.06 -13.15
C ARG A 561 -5.16 -5.36 -12.72
N LEU A 562 -5.07 -4.21 -12.04
CA LEU A 562 -6.24 -3.43 -11.67
C LEU A 562 -6.98 -2.86 -12.88
N ILE A 563 -6.27 -2.35 -13.88
CA ILE A 563 -6.89 -1.87 -15.13
C ILE A 563 -7.72 -2.98 -15.78
N ARG A 564 -7.22 -4.22 -15.84
CA ARG A 564 -7.97 -5.35 -16.39
C ARG A 564 -9.22 -5.65 -15.56
N ILE A 565 -9.07 -5.77 -14.23
CA ILE A 565 -10.19 -6.06 -13.32
C ILE A 565 -11.28 -4.98 -13.42
N ALA A 566 -10.91 -3.71 -13.47
CA ALA A 566 -11.88 -2.63 -13.60
C ALA A 566 -12.60 -2.63 -14.95
N ASN A 567 -11.90 -2.83 -16.07
CA ASN A 567 -12.55 -2.90 -17.37
C ASN A 567 -13.47 -4.13 -17.49
N GLU A 568 -13.09 -5.27 -16.92
CA GLU A 568 -13.96 -6.45 -16.85
C GLU A 568 -15.21 -6.19 -15.99
N MET A 569 -15.08 -5.48 -14.86
CA MET A 569 -16.23 -5.08 -14.04
C MET A 569 -17.16 -4.10 -14.79
N VAL A 570 -16.60 -3.12 -15.50
CA VAL A 570 -17.36 -2.17 -16.31
C VAL A 570 -18.12 -2.89 -17.41
N TYR A 571 -17.45 -3.77 -18.15
CA TYR A 571 -18.07 -4.60 -19.18
C TYR A 571 -19.21 -5.44 -18.60
N GLY A 572 -18.98 -6.17 -17.50
CA GLY A 572 -20.00 -6.98 -16.86
C GLY A 572 -21.21 -6.17 -16.39
N LYS A 573 -20.99 -4.97 -15.83
CA LYS A 573 -22.07 -4.08 -15.40
C LYS A 573 -22.85 -3.47 -16.57
N ARG A 574 -22.18 -3.10 -17.65
CA ARG A 574 -22.86 -2.63 -18.88
C ARG A 574 -23.76 -3.72 -19.46
N VAL A 575 -23.24 -4.94 -19.62
CA VAL A 575 -24.03 -6.09 -20.10
C VAL A 575 -25.23 -6.36 -19.19
N GLN A 576 -25.03 -6.39 -17.87
CA GLN A 576 -26.10 -6.58 -16.90
C GLN A 576 -27.21 -5.51 -17.03
N LEU A 577 -26.83 -4.23 -17.06
CA LEU A 577 -27.79 -3.13 -17.19
C LEU A 577 -28.53 -3.17 -18.53
N THR A 578 -27.84 -3.44 -19.64
CA THR A 578 -28.47 -3.58 -20.95
C THR A 578 -29.51 -4.71 -20.96
N GLN A 579 -29.19 -5.86 -20.35
CA GLN A 579 -30.14 -6.97 -20.24
C GLN A 579 -31.36 -6.61 -19.38
N LEU A 580 -31.16 -5.88 -18.27
CA LEU A 580 -32.27 -5.41 -17.43
C LEU A 580 -33.15 -4.40 -18.16
N VAL A 581 -32.55 -3.45 -18.90
CA VAL A 581 -33.31 -2.47 -19.69
C VAL A 581 -34.14 -3.14 -20.78
N LEU A 582 -33.57 -4.12 -21.51
CA LEU A 582 -34.28 -4.83 -22.58
C LEU A 582 -35.43 -5.72 -22.09
N LYS A 583 -35.38 -6.18 -20.83
CA LYS A 583 -36.43 -7.01 -20.20
C LYS A 583 -37.42 -6.23 -19.36
N ALA A 584 -37.20 -4.92 -19.17
CA ALA A 584 -38.07 -4.11 -18.33
C ALA A 584 -39.42 -3.88 -19.01
N PRO A 585 -40.56 -3.94 -18.28
CA PRO A 585 -41.87 -3.64 -18.84
C PRO A 585 -41.89 -2.24 -19.49
N PHE A 586 -42.48 -2.13 -20.69
CA PHE A 586 -42.49 -0.89 -21.47
C PHE A 586 -43.03 0.32 -20.69
N ARG A 587 -44.11 0.11 -19.91
CA ARG A 587 -44.71 1.12 -19.01
C ARG A 587 -43.69 1.76 -18.05
N ARG A 588 -42.68 1.01 -17.60
CA ARG A 588 -41.65 1.53 -16.69
C ARG A 588 -40.62 2.36 -17.43
N LEU A 589 -40.20 1.90 -18.61
CA LEU A 589 -39.27 2.63 -19.47
C LEU A 589 -39.84 3.99 -19.90
N GLU A 590 -41.13 4.04 -20.24
CA GLU A 590 -41.82 5.28 -20.63
C GLU A 590 -41.84 6.34 -19.51
N ARG A 591 -41.83 5.92 -18.24
CA ARG A 591 -41.80 6.82 -17.08
C ARG A 591 -40.42 7.28 -16.68
N MET A 592 -39.38 6.53 -17.08
CA MET A 592 -38.01 6.87 -16.74
C MET A 592 -37.53 8.04 -17.59
N GLU A 593 -36.85 8.99 -16.96
CA GLU A 593 -36.14 10.03 -17.71
C GLU A 593 -35.05 9.38 -18.58
N GLN A 594 -35.10 9.58 -19.90
CA GLN A 594 -34.14 8.99 -20.85
C GLN A 594 -32.68 9.30 -20.49
N GLY A 595 -32.42 10.48 -19.92
CA GLY A 595 -31.10 10.89 -19.45
C GLY A 595 -30.54 10.00 -18.32
N LYS A 596 -31.39 9.39 -17.49
CA LYS A 596 -30.97 8.52 -16.37
C LYS A 596 -30.36 7.22 -16.87
N ILE A 597 -30.96 6.60 -17.89
CA ILE A 597 -30.49 5.34 -18.49
C ILE A 597 -29.16 5.59 -19.22
N GLN A 598 -29.08 6.66 -20.02
CA GLN A 598 -27.86 7.02 -20.75
C GLN A 598 -26.70 7.36 -19.80
N ALA A 599 -26.95 8.12 -18.74
CA ALA A 599 -25.94 8.46 -17.74
C ALA A 599 -25.41 7.22 -17.00
N ALA A 600 -26.29 6.26 -16.69
CA ALA A 600 -25.90 5.01 -16.03
C ALA A 600 -25.05 4.12 -16.94
N LEU A 601 -25.46 3.91 -18.19
CA LEU A 601 -24.75 3.05 -19.14
C LEU A 601 -23.40 3.63 -19.59
N ASN A 602 -23.27 4.95 -19.63
CA ASN A 602 -22.05 5.61 -20.11
C ASN A 602 -21.19 6.18 -18.96
N ASN A 603 -21.61 7.32 -18.38
CA ASN A 603 -20.80 8.13 -17.47
C ASN A 603 -20.55 7.45 -16.11
N ASP A 604 -21.58 6.82 -15.53
CA ASP A 604 -21.44 6.20 -14.20
C ASP A 604 -20.65 4.89 -14.25
N THR A 605 -20.73 4.14 -15.35
CA THR A 605 -19.90 2.94 -15.53
C THR A 605 -18.45 3.30 -15.80
N GLU A 606 -18.18 4.39 -16.53
CA GLU A 606 -16.81 4.88 -16.76
C GLU A 606 -16.13 5.32 -15.45
N ALA A 607 -16.87 5.99 -14.56
CA ALA A 607 -16.35 6.38 -13.24
C ALA A 607 -15.82 5.18 -12.43
N ILE A 608 -16.38 3.97 -12.59
CA ILE A 608 -15.89 2.75 -11.94
C ILE A 608 -14.47 2.39 -12.44
N SER A 609 -14.15 2.67 -13.70
CA SER A 609 -12.84 2.36 -14.25
C SER A 609 -11.71 3.18 -13.61
N GLU A 610 -12.00 4.45 -13.29
CA GLU A 610 -11.06 5.38 -12.64
C GLU A 610 -10.63 4.91 -11.24
N PHE A 611 -11.44 4.08 -10.57
CA PHE A 611 -11.15 3.51 -9.25
C PHE A 611 -9.82 2.76 -9.19
N SER A 612 -9.39 2.14 -10.29
CA SER A 612 -8.11 1.41 -10.34
C SER A 612 -6.92 2.27 -9.96
N ASN A 613 -6.84 3.48 -10.52
CA ASN A 613 -5.73 4.39 -10.28
C ASN A 613 -5.72 4.88 -8.82
N ILE A 614 -6.91 5.09 -8.26
CA ILE A 614 -7.11 5.49 -6.86
C ILE A 614 -6.57 4.41 -5.92
N VAL A 615 -6.93 3.15 -6.15
CA VAL A 615 -6.50 2.02 -5.30
C VAL A 615 -4.99 1.83 -5.34
N VAL A 616 -4.38 1.86 -6.54
CA VAL A 616 -2.91 1.73 -6.68
C VAL A 616 -2.20 2.82 -5.90
N SER A 617 -2.55 4.07 -6.20
CA SER A 617 -1.87 5.24 -5.65
C SER A 617 -2.07 5.33 -4.14
N GLY A 618 -3.31 5.12 -3.68
CA GLY A 618 -3.67 5.14 -2.27
C GLY A 618 -3.00 4.02 -1.47
N ALA A 619 -3.01 2.78 -1.94
CA ALA A 619 -2.38 1.65 -1.23
C ALA A 619 -0.86 1.82 -1.13
N THR A 620 -0.20 2.20 -2.23
CA THR A 620 1.26 2.44 -2.24
C THR A 620 1.64 3.59 -1.31
N SER A 621 0.85 4.66 -1.34
CA SER A 621 1.07 5.84 -0.49
C SER A 621 0.86 5.51 0.98
N LEU A 622 -0.15 4.71 1.31
CA LEU A 622 -0.43 4.27 2.67
C LEU A 622 0.72 3.40 3.22
N VAL A 623 1.20 2.42 2.44
CA VAL A 623 2.34 1.58 2.84
C VAL A 623 3.60 2.42 3.02
N THR A 624 3.89 3.33 2.09
CA THR A 624 5.03 4.26 2.22
C THR A 624 4.93 5.07 3.52
N LEU A 625 3.76 5.63 3.82
CA LEU A 625 3.55 6.42 5.04
C LEU A 625 3.73 5.58 6.31
N ILE A 626 3.20 4.36 6.34
CA ILE A 626 3.40 3.45 7.47
C ILE A 626 4.90 3.20 7.68
N CYS A 627 5.66 2.95 6.62
CA CYS A 627 7.10 2.74 6.71
C CYS A 627 7.83 4.00 7.22
N CYS A 628 7.47 5.19 6.72
CA CYS A 628 8.03 6.45 7.21
C CYS A 628 7.72 6.68 8.70
N PHE A 629 6.50 6.39 9.15
CA PHE A 629 6.12 6.51 10.56
C PHE A 629 6.85 5.51 11.45
N VAL A 630 6.99 4.26 11.00
CA VAL A 630 7.77 3.23 11.71
C VAL A 630 9.21 3.70 11.84
N TYR A 631 9.83 4.18 10.75
CA TYR A 631 11.20 4.69 10.76
C TYR A 631 11.37 5.88 11.71
N MET A 632 10.49 6.88 11.65
CA MET A 632 10.52 7.99 12.62
C MET A 632 10.38 7.46 14.06
N GLY A 633 9.51 6.48 14.30
CA GLY A 633 9.37 5.83 15.61
C GLY A 633 10.64 5.16 16.09
N THR A 634 11.41 4.53 15.19
CA THR A 634 12.72 3.95 15.54
C THR A 634 13.75 4.99 15.95
N ILE A 635 13.61 6.24 15.49
CA ILE A 635 14.47 7.36 15.90
C ILE A 635 13.98 7.91 17.24
N SER A 636 12.73 8.39 17.33
CA SER A 636 12.12 8.88 18.57
C SER A 636 10.61 8.61 18.64
N GLY A 637 10.18 7.87 19.66
CA GLY A 637 8.76 7.61 19.90
C GLY A 637 7.96 8.89 20.19
N TYR A 638 8.53 9.82 20.97
CA TYR A 638 7.90 11.11 21.25
C TYR A 638 7.85 12.01 20.00
N GLY A 639 8.94 12.02 19.21
CA GLY A 639 8.97 12.74 17.94
C GLY A 639 7.88 12.24 16.98
N LEU A 640 7.70 10.91 16.89
CA LEU A 640 6.63 10.30 16.11
C LEU A 640 5.24 10.75 16.57
N LEU A 641 4.96 10.74 17.88
CA LEU A 641 3.65 11.13 18.42
C LEU A 641 3.34 12.61 18.12
N VAL A 642 4.32 13.50 18.26
CA VAL A 642 4.14 14.92 17.92
C VAL A 642 3.93 15.11 16.42
N SER A 643 4.74 14.45 15.57
CA SER A 643 4.54 14.49 14.11
C SER A 643 3.17 13.96 13.70
N LEU A 644 2.71 12.85 14.30
CA LEU A 644 1.39 12.28 14.06
C LEU A 644 0.29 13.25 14.49
N PHE A 645 0.42 13.89 15.66
CA PHE A 645 -0.52 14.90 16.12
C PHE A 645 -0.63 16.08 15.15
N VAL A 646 0.49 16.60 14.67
CA VAL A 646 0.49 17.74 13.73
C VAL A 646 -0.12 17.32 12.40
N ILE A 647 0.23 16.14 11.88
CA ILE A 647 -0.32 15.60 10.62
C ILE A 647 -1.82 15.33 10.73
N VAL A 648 -2.29 14.70 11.82
CA VAL A 648 -3.72 14.43 12.05
C VAL A 648 -4.50 15.74 12.18
N THR A 649 -3.95 16.74 12.86
CA THR A 649 -4.56 18.07 12.97
C THR A 649 -4.65 18.74 11.60
N ALA A 650 -3.57 18.69 10.81
CA ALA A 650 -3.54 19.22 9.44
C ALA A 650 -4.55 18.50 8.53
N ALA A 651 -4.59 17.17 8.57
CA ALA A 651 -5.53 16.35 7.82
C ALA A 651 -6.98 16.61 8.24
N GLY A 652 -7.24 16.79 9.53
CA GLY A 652 -8.55 17.15 10.08
C GLY A 652 -9.02 18.50 9.56
N LEU A 653 -8.16 19.53 9.59
CA LEU A 653 -8.45 20.84 9.02
C LEU A 653 -8.74 20.74 7.51
N HIS A 654 -7.88 20.03 6.77
CA HIS A 654 -8.07 19.79 5.34
C HIS A 654 -9.41 19.11 5.04
N PHE A 655 -9.78 18.09 5.82
CA PHE A 655 -11.06 17.39 5.70
C PHE A 655 -12.26 18.31 5.97
N LEU A 656 -12.18 19.14 7.02
CA LEU A 656 -13.24 20.10 7.36
C LEU A 656 -13.46 21.13 6.24
N PHE A 657 -12.38 21.67 5.66
CA PHE A 657 -12.47 22.59 4.52
C PHE A 657 -12.96 21.88 3.25
N GLY A 658 -12.50 20.65 3.01
CA GLY A 658 -12.91 19.82 1.88
C GLY A 658 -14.41 19.51 1.88
N ARG A 659 -15.01 19.25 3.05
CA ARG A 659 -16.47 19.04 3.20
C ARG A 659 -17.29 20.22 2.68
N GLN A 660 -16.80 21.45 2.82
CA GLN A 660 -17.49 22.63 2.32
C GLN A 660 -17.42 22.76 0.79
N ALA A 661 -16.33 22.31 0.18
CA ALA A 661 -16.16 22.26 -1.27
C ALA A 661 -17.06 21.17 -1.89
N GLN A 662 -17.18 20.02 -1.22
CA GLN A 662 -18.02 18.89 -1.62
C GLN A 662 -19.48 19.29 -1.89
N ARG A 663 -20.10 20.06 -0.99
CA ARG A 663 -21.50 20.51 -1.13
C ARG A 663 -21.74 21.39 -2.36
N ILE A 664 -20.76 22.20 -2.76
CA ILE A 664 -20.88 23.04 -3.96
C ILE A 664 -20.74 22.18 -5.22
N TRP A 665 -19.92 21.14 -5.16
CA TRP A 665 -19.76 20.21 -6.26
C TRP A 665 -21.07 19.45 -6.55
N GLU A 666 -21.76 18.99 -5.51
CA GLU A 666 -23.11 18.40 -5.64
C GLU A 666 -24.07 19.36 -6.35
N GLN A 667 -24.16 20.61 -5.89
CA GLN A 667 -24.99 21.64 -6.53
C GLN A 667 -24.62 21.91 -8.01
N THR A 668 -23.33 21.87 -8.34
CA THR A 668 -22.85 22.12 -9.71
C THR A 668 -23.24 20.99 -10.65
N ARG A 669 -23.34 19.75 -10.15
CA ARG A 669 -23.77 18.57 -10.89
C ARG A 669 -25.27 18.64 -11.22
N ASP A 670 -26.10 19.14 -10.30
CA ASP A 670 -27.54 19.31 -10.55
C ASP A 670 -27.82 20.37 -11.62
N ILE A 671 -27.07 21.48 -11.59
CA ILE A 671 -27.14 22.53 -12.63
C ILE A 671 -26.73 21.96 -14.01
N GLN A 672 -25.77 21.03 -14.03
CA GLN A 672 -25.36 20.35 -15.27
C GLN A 672 -26.52 19.55 -15.89
N ASN A 673 -27.38 18.92 -15.08
CA ASN A 673 -28.56 18.21 -15.60
C ASN A 673 -29.58 19.17 -16.21
N VAL A 674 -29.79 20.34 -15.60
CA VAL A 674 -30.65 21.39 -16.17
C VAL A 674 -30.13 21.84 -17.54
N PHE A 675 -28.82 22.01 -17.68
CA PHE A 675 -28.19 22.32 -18.96
C PHE A 675 -28.38 21.22 -20.01
N PHE A 676 -28.23 19.94 -19.65
CA PHE A 676 -28.56 18.83 -20.55
C PHE A 676 -30.04 18.82 -20.95
N GLY A 677 -30.95 19.24 -20.05
CA GLY A 677 -32.35 19.48 -20.37
C GLY A 677 -32.53 20.52 -21.47
N PHE A 678 -31.82 21.66 -21.39
CA PHE A 678 -31.83 22.66 -22.48
C PHE A 678 -31.29 22.10 -23.80
N ILE A 679 -30.21 21.30 -23.79
CA ILE A 679 -29.73 20.65 -25.02
C ILE A 679 -30.83 19.76 -25.62
N HIS A 680 -31.48 18.95 -24.79
CA HIS A 680 -32.59 18.10 -25.24
C HIS A 680 -33.71 18.94 -25.85
N HIS A 681 -34.23 19.94 -25.14
CA HIS A 681 -35.28 20.84 -25.64
C HIS A 681 -34.89 21.60 -26.91
N MET A 682 -33.63 22.00 -27.04
CA MET A 682 -33.10 22.66 -28.24
C MET A 682 -33.13 21.70 -29.43
N THR A 683 -32.75 20.45 -29.24
CA THR A 683 -32.75 19.44 -30.31
C THR A 683 -34.14 18.98 -30.70
N THR A 684 -35.05 18.80 -29.75
CA THR A 684 -36.41 18.30 -30.01
C THR A 684 -37.38 19.40 -30.42
N GLY A 685 -37.26 20.59 -29.83
CA GLY A 685 -38.11 21.77 -30.07
C GLY A 685 -37.52 22.78 -31.06
N PHE A 686 -36.55 22.37 -31.88
CA PHE A 686 -35.84 23.28 -32.77
C PHE A 686 -36.76 23.99 -33.76
N LYS A 687 -37.81 23.30 -34.24
CA LYS A 687 -38.76 23.86 -35.21
C LYS A 687 -39.54 25.02 -34.60
N GLU A 688 -40.01 24.84 -33.37
CA GLU A 688 -40.75 25.83 -32.58
C GLU A 688 -39.89 27.06 -32.26
N LEU A 689 -38.60 26.85 -32.00
CA LEU A 689 -37.62 27.91 -31.79
C LEU A 689 -37.27 28.62 -33.10
N ALA A 690 -37.14 27.90 -34.21
CA ALA A 690 -36.80 28.48 -35.52
C ALA A 690 -37.90 29.38 -36.09
N LEU A 691 -39.18 29.08 -35.78
CA LEU A 691 -40.34 29.80 -36.32
C LEU A 691 -40.69 31.09 -35.56
N ASN A 692 -40.26 31.25 -34.31
CA ASN A 692 -40.58 32.42 -33.49
C ASN A 692 -39.31 33.00 -32.88
N GLU A 693 -38.91 34.17 -33.38
CA GLU A 693 -37.69 34.86 -32.94
C GLU A 693 -37.72 35.21 -31.45
N GLY A 694 -38.83 35.75 -30.93
CA GLY A 694 -38.95 36.05 -29.50
C GLY A 694 -38.82 34.81 -28.61
N ARG A 695 -39.43 33.69 -29.01
CA ARG A 695 -39.30 32.40 -28.30
C ARG A 695 -37.86 31.87 -28.35
N ARG A 696 -37.18 32.03 -29.49
CA ARG A 696 -35.77 31.67 -29.65
C ARG A 696 -34.88 32.51 -28.74
N GLU A 697 -35.12 33.81 -28.69
CA GLU A 697 -34.39 34.75 -27.83
C GLU A 697 -34.62 34.44 -26.35
N ASP A 698 -35.86 34.19 -25.92
CA ASP A 698 -36.18 33.80 -24.54
C ASP A 698 -35.49 32.49 -24.16
N PHE A 699 -35.60 31.46 -25.00
CA PHE A 699 -34.95 30.17 -24.77
C PHE A 699 -33.43 30.29 -24.74
N GLN A 700 -32.85 31.05 -25.67
CA GLN A 700 -31.42 31.32 -25.71
C GLN A 700 -30.98 32.07 -24.45
N SER A 701 -31.75 33.05 -23.99
CA SER A 701 -31.50 33.81 -22.76
C SER A 701 -31.49 32.89 -21.55
N ASP A 702 -32.49 32.01 -21.41
CA ASP A 702 -32.57 31.04 -20.31
C ASP A 702 -31.43 30.03 -20.34
N MET A 703 -31.09 29.51 -21.53
CA MET A 703 -29.96 28.59 -21.70
C MET A 703 -28.62 29.26 -21.36
N ILE A 704 -28.42 30.52 -21.79
CA ILE A 704 -27.24 31.32 -21.45
C ILE A 704 -27.22 31.61 -19.94
N ALA A 705 -28.36 31.94 -19.32
CA ALA A 705 -28.46 32.18 -17.89
C ALA A 705 -28.12 30.93 -17.07
N SER A 706 -28.61 29.76 -17.49
CA SER A 706 -28.25 28.46 -16.90
C SER A 706 -26.76 28.16 -17.07
N SER A 707 -26.21 28.38 -18.27
CA SER A 707 -24.78 28.21 -18.56
C SER A 707 -23.90 29.13 -17.72
N LYS A 708 -24.33 30.39 -17.53
CA LYS A 708 -23.65 31.37 -16.67
C LYS A 708 -23.70 30.94 -15.20
N THR A 709 -24.85 30.45 -14.74
CA THR A 709 -25.02 29.91 -13.38
C THR A 709 -24.11 28.70 -13.17
N TYR A 710 -24.06 27.77 -14.13
CA TYR A 710 -23.14 26.63 -14.12
C TYR A 710 -21.69 27.09 -14.03
N ARG A 711 -21.27 28.00 -14.92
CA ARG A 711 -19.91 28.57 -14.94
C ARG A 711 -19.55 29.21 -13.60
N ASP A 712 -20.39 30.09 -13.08
CA ASP A 712 -20.08 30.85 -11.85
C ASP A 712 -20.05 29.94 -10.62
N LYS A 713 -20.94 28.94 -10.55
CA LYS A 713 -20.95 27.91 -9.49
C LYS A 713 -19.75 26.97 -9.60
N ARG A 714 -19.41 26.55 -10.83
CA ARG A 714 -18.25 25.70 -11.13
C ARG A 714 -16.95 26.40 -10.76
N ILE A 715 -16.74 27.63 -11.20
CA ILE A 715 -15.58 28.45 -10.82
C ILE A 715 -15.50 28.57 -9.30
N ARG A 716 -16.61 28.86 -8.62
CA ARG A 716 -16.63 28.96 -7.15
C ARG A 716 -16.30 27.63 -6.48
N GLY A 717 -16.75 26.50 -7.03
CA GLY A 717 -16.44 25.15 -6.56
C GLY A 717 -14.96 24.81 -6.73
N ASP A 718 -14.44 24.99 -7.95
CA ASP A 718 -13.04 24.72 -8.30
C ASP A 718 -12.09 25.62 -7.50
N MET A 719 -12.40 26.92 -7.35
CA MET A 719 -11.64 27.84 -6.49
C MET A 719 -11.64 27.41 -5.01
N LYS A 720 -12.76 26.86 -4.51
CA LYS A 720 -12.77 26.31 -3.15
C LYS A 720 -11.90 25.07 -3.01
N PHE A 721 -11.90 24.18 -4.00
CA PHE A 721 -11.00 23.02 -4.01
C PHE A 721 -9.52 23.44 -4.11
N ALA A 722 -9.21 24.41 -4.96
CA ALA A 722 -7.85 24.97 -5.05
C ALA A 722 -7.40 25.54 -3.70
N ASN A 723 -8.28 26.30 -3.02
CA ASN A 723 -7.99 26.82 -1.68
C ASN A 723 -7.78 25.70 -0.65
N VAL A 724 -8.52 24.60 -0.72
CA VAL A 724 -8.34 23.42 0.15
C VAL A 724 -6.94 22.82 -0.06
N ASN A 725 -6.50 22.66 -1.31
CA ASN A 725 -5.17 22.15 -1.64
C ASN A 725 -4.04 23.09 -1.14
N VAL A 726 -4.15 24.40 -1.41
CA VAL A 726 -3.16 25.39 -0.96
C VAL A 726 -3.07 25.41 0.57
N ILE A 727 -4.20 25.33 1.27
CA ILE A 727 -4.21 25.21 2.74
C ILE A 727 -3.52 23.91 3.17
N GLY A 728 -3.72 22.80 2.46
CA GLY A 728 -3.02 21.54 2.71
C GLY A 728 -1.50 21.67 2.62
N GLU A 729 -0.99 22.26 1.53
CA GLU A 729 0.44 22.51 1.31
C GLU A 729 1.04 23.43 2.39
N LEU A 730 0.32 24.50 2.75
CA LEU A 730 0.74 25.42 3.80
C LEU A 730 0.77 24.74 5.18
N LEU A 731 -0.24 23.93 5.51
CA LEU A 731 -0.26 23.17 6.76
C LEU A 731 0.90 22.18 6.82
N PHE A 732 1.26 21.56 5.70
CA PHE A 732 2.39 20.64 5.65
C PHE A 732 3.73 21.35 5.83
N SER A 733 3.93 22.48 5.14
CA SER A 733 5.10 23.34 5.30
C SER A 733 5.23 23.84 6.74
N PHE A 734 4.10 24.14 7.38
CA PHE A 734 4.05 24.49 8.79
C PHE A 734 4.49 23.31 9.68
N VAL A 735 4.07 22.08 9.41
CA VAL A 735 4.54 20.89 10.15
C VAL A 735 6.05 20.75 10.07
N VAL A 736 6.63 20.86 8.87
CA VAL A 736 8.08 20.79 8.66
C VAL A 736 8.79 21.91 9.42
N GLY A 737 8.26 23.13 9.39
CA GLY A 737 8.79 24.25 10.17
C GLY A 737 8.73 24.01 11.68
N VAL A 738 7.62 23.49 12.21
CA VAL A 738 7.51 23.12 13.63
C VAL A 738 8.57 22.07 13.98
N VAL A 739 8.76 21.04 13.17
CA VAL A 739 9.81 20.04 13.43
C VAL A 739 11.20 20.67 13.39
N ALA A 740 11.52 21.50 12.38
CA ALA A 740 12.84 22.10 12.24
C ALA A 740 13.19 23.09 13.38
N PHE A 741 12.22 23.91 13.83
CA PHE A 741 12.48 24.99 14.78
C PHE A 741 12.07 24.66 16.23
N LEU A 742 11.02 23.86 16.43
CA LEU A 742 10.49 23.56 17.76
C LEU A 742 11.06 22.26 18.34
N PHE A 743 11.40 21.24 17.53
CA PHE A 743 11.99 20.02 18.07
C PHE A 743 13.34 20.24 18.78
N PRO A 744 14.28 21.08 18.29
CA PRO A 744 15.50 21.37 19.04
C PRO A 744 15.22 21.93 20.44
N VAL A 745 14.11 22.67 20.60
CA VAL A 745 13.70 23.27 21.88
C VAL A 745 12.96 22.27 22.76
N LEU A 746 12.03 21.50 22.20
CA LEU A 746 11.24 20.50 22.94
C LEU A 746 12.03 19.25 23.31
N PHE A 747 13.03 18.91 22.50
CA PHE A 747 13.86 17.72 22.66
C PHE A 747 15.35 18.09 22.52
N PRO A 748 15.93 18.79 23.52
CA PRO A 748 17.34 19.21 23.47
C PRO A 748 18.33 18.05 23.37
N ALA A 749 17.90 16.84 23.73
CA ALA A 749 18.66 15.59 23.61
C ALA A 749 18.68 15.01 22.18
N MET A 750 17.86 15.51 21.25
CA MET A 750 17.90 15.02 19.86
C MET A 750 19.10 15.59 19.11
N LYS A 751 19.94 14.68 18.59
CA LYS A 751 21.05 15.03 17.70
C LYS A 751 20.54 15.75 16.45
N ALA A 752 21.33 16.69 15.93
CA ALA A 752 21.00 17.45 14.72
C ALA A 752 20.72 16.53 13.51
N ALA A 753 21.49 15.45 13.35
CA ALA A 753 21.28 14.43 12.32
C ALA A 753 19.89 13.76 12.39
N SER A 754 19.37 13.53 13.60
CA SER A 754 18.02 13.00 13.81
C SER A 754 16.96 14.01 13.32
N ILE A 755 17.13 15.30 13.66
CA ILE A 755 16.20 16.36 13.24
C ILE A 755 16.22 16.51 11.70
N GLN A 756 17.39 16.48 11.09
CA GLN A 756 17.55 16.48 9.62
C GLN A 756 16.82 15.29 8.99
N THR A 757 16.99 14.09 9.56
CA THR A 757 16.29 12.88 9.10
C THR A 757 14.77 13.03 9.19
N TYR A 758 14.25 13.59 10.28
CA TYR A 758 12.81 13.87 10.41
C TYR A 758 12.30 14.85 9.36
N VAL A 759 13.02 15.96 9.14
CA VAL A 759 12.66 16.96 8.13
C VAL A 759 12.67 16.33 6.74
N PHE A 760 13.69 15.54 6.40
CA PHE A 760 13.79 14.84 5.12
C PHE A 760 12.62 13.86 4.91
N VAL A 761 12.33 13.01 5.89
CA VAL A 761 11.23 12.04 5.83
C VAL A 761 9.89 12.75 5.67
N LEU A 762 9.65 13.84 6.41
CA LEU A 762 8.43 14.64 6.26
C LEU A 762 8.33 15.26 4.87
N LEU A 763 9.38 15.92 4.36
CA LEU A 763 9.37 16.48 3.01
C LEU A 763 9.03 15.42 1.95
N TYR A 764 9.54 14.19 2.11
CA TYR A 764 9.19 13.09 1.23
C TYR A 764 7.73 12.64 1.38
N MET A 765 7.19 12.59 2.61
CA MET A 765 5.80 12.23 2.88
C MET A 765 4.79 13.17 2.21
N THR A 766 5.19 14.38 1.80
CA THR A 766 4.35 15.32 1.04
C THR A 766 3.66 14.63 -0.14
N GLY A 767 4.40 13.89 -0.97
CA GLY A 767 3.84 13.24 -2.17
C GLY A 767 2.77 12.19 -1.83
N PRO A 768 3.09 11.15 -1.05
CA PRO A 768 2.12 10.14 -0.59
C PRO A 768 0.88 10.73 0.11
N ILE A 769 1.05 11.77 0.94
CA ILE A 769 -0.08 12.44 1.61
C ILE A 769 -0.99 13.10 0.58
N HIS A 770 -0.45 13.89 -0.35
CA HIS A 770 -1.24 14.54 -1.40
C HIS A 770 -1.93 13.51 -2.30
N ALA A 771 -1.29 12.38 -2.60
CA ALA A 771 -1.90 11.29 -3.35
C ALA A 771 -3.12 10.69 -2.63
N ILE A 772 -3.06 10.51 -1.31
CA ILE A 772 -4.20 10.04 -0.51
C ILE A 772 -5.30 11.11 -0.44
N LEU A 773 -4.95 12.37 -0.17
CA LEU A 773 -5.93 13.45 -0.08
C LEU A 773 -6.64 13.68 -1.42
N GLY A 774 -5.91 13.65 -2.53
CA GLY A 774 -6.46 13.75 -3.89
C GLY A 774 -7.31 12.54 -4.31
N SER A 775 -7.15 11.41 -3.64
CA SER A 775 -7.94 10.19 -3.88
C SER A 775 -9.35 10.28 -3.28
N ILE A 776 -9.56 11.07 -2.22
CA ILE A 776 -10.84 11.13 -1.49
C ILE A 776 -12.02 11.60 -2.37
N PRO A 777 -11.93 12.73 -3.11
CA PRO A 777 -13.05 13.19 -3.95
C PRO A 777 -13.43 12.17 -5.03
N ASN A 778 -12.43 11.51 -5.62
CA ASN A 778 -12.65 10.51 -6.65
C ASN A 778 -13.29 9.24 -6.07
N LEU A 779 -12.91 8.82 -4.85
CA LEU A 779 -13.54 7.69 -4.17
C LEU A 779 -15.03 7.95 -3.89
N ILE A 780 -15.37 9.18 -3.48
CA ILE A 780 -16.76 9.59 -3.27
C ILE A 780 -17.53 9.56 -4.60
N ARG A 781 -16.94 10.06 -5.69
CA ARG A 781 -17.55 10.01 -7.03
C ARG A 781 -17.87 8.57 -7.44
N VAL A 782 -16.91 7.65 -7.31
CA VAL A 782 -17.10 6.22 -7.60
C VAL A 782 -18.24 5.64 -6.76
N ARG A 783 -18.29 5.95 -5.45
CA ARG A 783 -19.35 5.48 -4.55
C ARG A 783 -20.73 5.98 -4.98
N ILE A 784 -20.86 7.25 -5.38
CA ILE A 784 -22.13 7.83 -5.86
C ILE A 784 -22.56 7.14 -7.16
N SER A 785 -21.67 7.02 -8.15
CA SER A 785 -21.95 6.35 -9.42
C SER A 785 -22.35 4.88 -9.22
N TRP A 786 -21.67 4.17 -8.32
CA TRP A 786 -22.03 2.80 -7.94
C TRP A 786 -23.42 2.71 -7.31
N GLY A 787 -23.75 3.64 -6.42
CA GLY A 787 -25.08 3.75 -5.81
C GLY A 787 -26.18 3.95 -6.85
N ARG A 788 -25.95 4.85 -7.82
CA ARG A 788 -26.91 5.11 -8.91
C ARG A 788 -27.11 3.91 -9.84
N ILE A 789 -26.03 3.22 -10.20
CA ILE A 789 -26.11 2.00 -11.02
C ILE A 789 -26.96 0.93 -10.32
N ASN A 790 -26.73 0.70 -9.02
CA ASN A 790 -27.51 -0.30 -8.28
C ASN A 790 -28.95 0.15 -8.05
N ALA A 791 -29.19 1.44 -7.84
CA ALA A 791 -30.55 1.98 -7.72
C ALA A 791 -31.34 1.81 -9.03
N LEU A 792 -30.72 2.11 -10.18
CA LEU A 792 -31.34 1.85 -11.49
C LEU A 792 -31.58 0.36 -11.71
N ALA A 793 -30.60 -0.49 -11.40
CA ALA A 793 -30.75 -1.94 -11.52
C ALA A 793 -31.90 -2.47 -10.64
N ALA A 794 -32.04 -1.96 -9.41
CA ALA A 794 -33.13 -2.31 -8.50
C ALA A 794 -34.49 -1.85 -9.05
N GLU A 795 -34.61 -0.61 -9.51
CA GLU A 795 -35.83 -0.06 -10.11
C GLU A 795 -36.26 -0.83 -11.37
N LEU A 796 -35.30 -1.29 -12.19
CA LEU A 796 -35.57 -2.16 -13.34
C LEU A 796 -35.96 -3.59 -12.93
N SER A 797 -35.55 -4.06 -11.75
CA SER A 797 -35.81 -5.44 -11.27
C SER A 797 -37.05 -5.60 -10.39
N GLU A 798 -37.51 -4.52 -9.71
CA GLU A 798 -38.68 -4.52 -8.81
C GLU A 798 -39.97 -4.80 -9.57
N GLY A 799 -40.35 -6.06 -9.72
CA GLY A 799 -41.51 -6.49 -10.52
C GLY A 799 -41.35 -7.90 -11.08
N GLN A 800 -40.11 -8.38 -11.19
CA GLN A 800 -39.84 -9.81 -11.41
C GLN A 800 -40.02 -10.66 -10.14
N ALA A 801 -40.02 -10.04 -8.96
CA ALA A 801 -40.07 -10.73 -7.67
C ALA A 801 -41.49 -10.85 -7.06
N GLY A 802 -42.50 -10.22 -7.67
CA GLY A 802 -43.85 -10.08 -7.10
C GLY A 802 -44.97 -10.78 -7.86
N SER A 803 -44.70 -11.35 -9.04
CA SER A 803 -45.62 -12.31 -9.65
C SER A 803 -45.28 -13.69 -9.09
N GLU A 804 -45.99 -14.12 -8.04
CA GLU A 804 -46.35 -15.54 -8.02
C GLU A 804 -46.91 -15.83 -9.41
N SER A 805 -46.24 -16.68 -10.17
CA SER A 805 -46.68 -17.04 -11.51
C SER A 805 -48.15 -17.42 -11.42
N PRO A 806 -49.10 -16.68 -12.05
CA PRO A 806 -50.41 -17.27 -12.28
C PRO A 806 -50.15 -18.60 -12.99
N GLU A 807 -50.86 -19.65 -12.57
CA GLU A 807 -50.72 -21.02 -13.09
C GLU A 807 -50.32 -21.01 -14.56
N ALA A 808 -49.13 -21.57 -14.84
CA ALA A 808 -48.40 -21.48 -16.09
C ALA A 808 -49.29 -21.26 -17.33
N ALA A 809 -49.22 -20.06 -17.90
CA ALA A 809 -49.81 -19.77 -19.21
C ALA A 809 -49.38 -20.86 -20.20
N ILE A 810 -50.35 -21.57 -20.76
CA ILE A 810 -50.12 -22.66 -21.69
C ILE A 810 -49.80 -22.02 -23.05
N PRO A 811 -48.58 -22.18 -23.59
CA PRO A 811 -48.29 -21.75 -24.95
C PRO A 811 -49.24 -22.47 -25.89
N LEU A 812 -49.82 -21.77 -26.88
CA LEU A 812 -50.58 -22.46 -27.93
C LEU A 812 -49.69 -23.58 -28.53
N PRO A 813 -50.21 -24.81 -28.67
CA PRO A 813 -49.47 -25.90 -29.31
C PRO A 813 -48.96 -25.48 -30.69
N GLU A 814 -47.72 -25.85 -31.04
CA GLU A 814 -47.15 -25.58 -32.36
C GLU A 814 -48.11 -26.06 -33.47
N GLY A 815 -48.45 -25.15 -34.40
CA GLY A 815 -49.35 -25.44 -35.53
C GLY A 815 -50.83 -25.11 -35.32
N VAL A 816 -51.25 -24.63 -34.14
CA VAL A 816 -52.62 -24.11 -33.96
C VAL A 816 -52.74 -22.70 -34.55
N PRO A 817 -53.60 -22.47 -35.56
CA PRO A 817 -53.74 -21.14 -36.16
C PRO A 817 -54.45 -20.18 -35.21
N PHE A 818 -54.08 -18.90 -35.27
CA PHE A 818 -54.80 -17.82 -34.60
C PHE A 818 -56.25 -17.76 -35.12
N ARG A 819 -57.23 -17.68 -34.20
CA ARG A 819 -58.67 -17.58 -34.52
C ARG A 819 -59.30 -16.33 -33.92
N SER A 820 -59.04 -16.08 -32.63
CA SER A 820 -59.58 -14.90 -31.92
C SER A 820 -58.63 -14.37 -30.85
N LEU A 821 -58.72 -13.06 -30.63
CA LEU A 821 -58.17 -12.32 -29.50
C LEU A 821 -59.34 -11.68 -28.74
N GLU A 822 -59.48 -11.99 -27.46
CA GLU A 822 -60.61 -11.60 -26.62
C GLU A 822 -60.11 -10.84 -25.39
N LEU A 823 -60.60 -9.62 -25.21
CA LEU A 823 -60.44 -8.83 -24.00
C LEU A 823 -61.66 -9.13 -23.11
N ASP A 824 -61.44 -9.74 -21.94
CA ASP A 824 -62.48 -10.07 -20.96
C ASP A 824 -62.33 -9.14 -19.75
N ARG A 825 -63.25 -8.16 -19.66
CA ARG A 825 -63.32 -7.14 -18.60
C ARG A 825 -61.98 -6.42 -18.32
N VAL A 826 -61.20 -6.17 -19.37
CA VAL A 826 -59.87 -5.57 -19.25
C VAL A 826 -59.98 -4.13 -18.74
N VAL A 827 -59.31 -3.84 -17.63
CA VAL A 827 -59.24 -2.52 -16.99
C VAL A 827 -57.78 -2.08 -16.91
N TYR A 828 -57.54 -0.79 -17.17
CA TYR A 828 -56.26 -0.16 -16.96
C TYR A 828 -56.43 1.23 -16.36
N ARG A 829 -55.68 1.51 -15.30
CA ARG A 829 -55.66 2.78 -14.58
C ARG A 829 -54.37 3.51 -14.84
N HIS A 830 -54.48 4.74 -15.35
CA HIS A 830 -53.35 5.64 -15.41
C HIS A 830 -53.04 6.14 -14.00
N PRO A 831 -51.81 5.98 -13.48
CA PRO A 831 -51.48 6.44 -12.15
C PRO A 831 -51.49 7.97 -12.10
N SER A 832 -52.19 8.52 -11.12
CA SER A 832 -52.27 9.96 -10.91
C SER A 832 -50.97 10.49 -10.27
N ARG A 833 -50.49 11.64 -10.74
CA ARG A 833 -49.37 12.39 -10.15
C ARG A 833 -49.84 13.47 -9.14
N GLY A 834 -51.09 13.43 -8.67
CA GLY A 834 -51.64 14.38 -7.68
C GLY A 834 -53.10 14.10 -7.29
N GLU A 835 -53.76 15.04 -6.58
CA GLU A 835 -55.15 14.94 -6.08
C GLU A 835 -56.25 15.05 -7.18
N GLY A 836 -55.95 14.64 -8.42
CA GLY A 836 -56.92 14.57 -9.53
C GLY A 836 -57.37 13.14 -9.83
N ALA A 837 -58.60 13.00 -10.35
CA ALA A 837 -59.16 11.71 -10.76
C ALA A 837 -58.28 11.03 -11.83
N SER A 838 -57.91 9.76 -11.61
CA SER A 838 -57.15 8.95 -12.56
C SER A 838 -58.01 8.56 -13.76
N PHE A 839 -57.53 8.82 -14.99
CA PHE A 839 -58.18 8.32 -16.21
C PHE A 839 -58.09 6.77 -16.25
N GLU A 840 -59.24 6.12 -16.39
CA GLU A 840 -59.38 4.66 -16.44
C GLU A 840 -59.87 4.25 -17.82
N VAL A 841 -59.30 3.18 -18.37
CA VAL A 841 -59.75 2.53 -19.60
C VAL A 841 -60.32 1.18 -19.22
N GLY A 842 -61.61 0.98 -19.48
CA GLY A 842 -62.35 -0.24 -19.18
C GLY A 842 -63.43 -0.11 -18.10
N PRO A 843 -64.04 -1.25 -17.70
CA PRO A 843 -63.78 -2.61 -18.20
C PRO A 843 -64.17 -2.76 -19.69
N ILE A 844 -63.25 -3.27 -20.51
CA ILE A 844 -63.45 -3.51 -21.95
C ILE A 844 -63.74 -4.99 -22.18
N ASN A 845 -64.85 -5.27 -22.89
CA ASN A 845 -65.16 -6.57 -23.44
C ASN A 845 -65.16 -6.45 -24.97
N LEU A 846 -64.17 -7.03 -25.64
CA LEU A 846 -64.00 -6.88 -27.08
C LEU A 846 -63.30 -8.10 -27.69
N ALA A 847 -63.74 -8.55 -28.86
CA ALA A 847 -63.13 -9.68 -29.55
C ALA A 847 -62.75 -9.31 -30.99
N PHE A 848 -61.53 -9.67 -31.38
CA PHE A 848 -60.99 -9.55 -32.73
C PHE A 848 -60.78 -10.93 -33.32
N ARG A 849 -61.14 -11.14 -34.59
CA ARG A 849 -61.07 -12.47 -35.23
C ARG A 849 -60.08 -12.50 -36.40
N ALA A 850 -59.58 -13.69 -36.71
CA ALA A 850 -58.80 -13.93 -37.92
C ALA A 850 -59.65 -13.68 -39.17
N GLY A 851 -59.07 -13.04 -40.20
CA GLY A 851 -59.78 -12.67 -41.42
C GLY A 851 -60.82 -11.55 -41.22
N GLU A 852 -60.66 -10.74 -40.17
CA GLU A 852 -61.52 -9.60 -39.84
C GLU A 852 -60.70 -8.31 -39.84
N VAL A 853 -61.26 -7.24 -40.42
CA VAL A 853 -60.73 -5.88 -40.31
C VAL A 853 -61.59 -5.10 -39.32
N THR A 854 -61.02 -4.74 -38.18
CA THR A 854 -61.69 -3.95 -37.14
C THR A 854 -61.15 -2.53 -37.11
N PHE A 855 -62.04 -1.53 -37.22
CA PHE A 855 -61.70 -0.13 -37.04
C PHE A 855 -62.00 0.32 -35.61
N ILE A 856 -61.04 0.99 -34.99
CA ILE A 856 -61.21 1.61 -33.68
C ILE A 856 -61.26 3.12 -33.87
N THR A 857 -62.38 3.73 -33.49
CA THR A 857 -62.67 5.16 -33.68
C THR A 857 -62.98 5.82 -32.34
N GLY A 858 -62.96 7.14 -32.28
CA GLY A 858 -63.27 7.90 -31.07
C GLY A 858 -62.46 9.18 -30.95
N GLY A 859 -62.93 10.17 -30.19
CA GLY A 859 -62.25 11.46 -30.06
C GLY A 859 -60.82 11.40 -29.49
N ASN A 860 -60.11 12.53 -29.54
CA ASN A 860 -58.82 12.64 -28.84
C ASN A 860 -59.02 12.42 -27.35
N GLY A 861 -58.14 11.63 -26.72
CA GLY A 861 -58.26 11.28 -25.30
C GLY A 861 -59.32 10.23 -24.97
N SER A 862 -59.95 9.58 -25.95
CA SER A 862 -60.94 8.51 -25.68
C SER A 862 -60.36 7.18 -25.20
N GLY A 863 -59.03 7.02 -25.22
CA GLY A 863 -58.33 5.81 -24.77
C GLY A 863 -57.81 4.88 -25.87
N LYS A 864 -57.95 5.22 -27.17
CA LYS A 864 -57.54 4.37 -28.32
C LYS A 864 -56.11 3.84 -28.23
N SER A 865 -55.12 4.72 -28.05
CA SER A 865 -53.71 4.32 -27.96
C SER A 865 -53.41 3.52 -26.68
N THR A 866 -54.16 3.76 -25.59
CA THR A 866 -54.05 2.92 -24.38
C THR A 866 -54.61 1.52 -24.63
N LEU A 867 -55.76 1.41 -25.31
CA LEU A 867 -56.32 0.14 -25.75
C LEU A 867 -55.36 -0.60 -26.70
N ALA A 868 -54.69 0.11 -27.62
CA ALA A 868 -53.68 -0.47 -28.50
C ALA A 868 -52.51 -1.09 -27.73
N ARG A 869 -51.97 -0.36 -26.74
CA ARG A 869 -50.87 -0.83 -25.89
C ARG A 869 -51.27 -1.98 -24.97
N LEU A 870 -52.52 -2.02 -24.50
CA LEU A 870 -53.05 -3.17 -23.75
C LEU A 870 -53.23 -4.40 -24.64
N THR A 871 -53.84 -4.21 -25.81
CA THR A 871 -54.17 -5.30 -26.75
C THR A 871 -52.90 -5.96 -27.29
N THR A 872 -51.80 -5.22 -27.43
CA THR A 872 -50.49 -5.72 -27.87
C THR A 872 -49.63 -6.28 -26.74
N GLY A 873 -50.07 -6.20 -25.47
CA GLY A 873 -49.28 -6.64 -24.32
C GLY A 873 -48.16 -5.69 -23.89
N LEU A 874 -48.03 -4.50 -24.48
CA LEU A 874 -47.08 -3.47 -24.02
C LEU A 874 -47.46 -2.92 -22.64
N TYR A 875 -48.76 -2.86 -22.34
CA TYR A 875 -49.29 -2.61 -21.00
C TYR A 875 -49.94 -3.88 -20.45
N THR A 876 -49.67 -4.13 -19.17
CA THR A 876 -50.40 -5.14 -18.38
C THR A 876 -51.70 -4.54 -17.88
N ALA A 877 -52.79 -5.29 -17.99
CA ALA A 877 -54.08 -4.91 -17.42
C ALA A 877 -54.01 -4.89 -15.88
N ASP A 878 -54.67 -3.92 -15.24
CA ASP A 878 -54.81 -3.86 -13.78
C ASP A 878 -55.98 -4.74 -13.28
N GLY A 879 -56.86 -5.19 -14.19
CA GLY A 879 -57.94 -6.13 -13.94
C GLY A 879 -58.52 -6.72 -15.23
N GLY A 880 -59.20 -7.87 -15.14
CA GLY A 880 -59.62 -8.65 -16.31
C GLY A 880 -58.47 -9.44 -16.93
N GLU A 881 -58.70 -10.08 -18.07
CA GLU A 881 -57.68 -10.86 -18.77
C GLU A 881 -57.81 -10.79 -20.30
N ILE A 882 -56.71 -11.05 -21.00
CA ILE A 882 -56.66 -11.12 -22.45
C ILE A 882 -56.44 -12.57 -22.84
N ARG A 883 -57.35 -13.10 -23.67
CA ARG A 883 -57.35 -14.49 -24.12
C ARG A 883 -57.08 -14.57 -25.62
N VAL A 884 -56.28 -15.55 -26.04
CA VAL A 884 -56.11 -15.91 -27.45
C VAL A 884 -56.64 -17.32 -27.65
N ASN A 885 -57.54 -17.51 -28.62
CA ASN A 885 -58.26 -18.77 -28.84
C ASN A 885 -58.91 -19.32 -27.56
N GLY A 886 -59.40 -18.44 -26.67
CA GLY A 886 -60.02 -18.79 -25.39
C GLY A 886 -59.04 -19.10 -24.24
N MET A 887 -57.72 -19.02 -24.45
CA MET A 887 -56.72 -19.26 -23.40
C MET A 887 -56.10 -17.93 -22.95
N ALA A 888 -56.02 -17.69 -21.63
CA ALA A 888 -55.31 -16.54 -21.08
C ALA A 888 -53.82 -16.59 -21.45
N GLN A 889 -53.25 -15.44 -21.82
CA GLN A 889 -51.86 -15.35 -22.27
C GLN A 889 -51.09 -14.25 -21.55
N GLU A 890 -49.80 -14.50 -21.35
CA GLU A 890 -48.87 -13.51 -20.80
C GLU A 890 -48.67 -12.35 -21.79
N PRO A 891 -48.55 -11.09 -21.33
CA PRO A 891 -48.34 -9.93 -22.19
C PRO A 891 -47.12 -10.04 -23.11
N GLU A 892 -46.03 -10.67 -22.64
CA GLU A 892 -44.80 -10.85 -23.44
C GLU A 892 -45.03 -11.81 -24.62
N TRP A 893 -45.75 -12.91 -24.41
CA TRP A 893 -46.12 -13.83 -25.49
C TRP A 893 -47.07 -13.15 -26.48
N LEU A 894 -48.04 -12.40 -25.96
CA LEU A 894 -49.04 -11.67 -26.74
C LEU A 894 -48.37 -10.70 -27.70
N GLY A 895 -47.39 -9.91 -27.25
CA GLY A 895 -46.63 -9.00 -28.10
C GLY A 895 -45.92 -9.68 -29.27
N GLY A 896 -45.47 -10.93 -29.09
CA GLY A 896 -44.89 -11.76 -30.15
C GLY A 896 -45.86 -12.17 -31.25
N GLN A 897 -47.17 -11.96 -31.09
CA GLN A 897 -48.18 -12.27 -32.12
C GLN A 897 -48.57 -11.07 -32.98
N PHE A 898 -48.07 -9.88 -32.67
CA PHE A 898 -48.41 -8.65 -33.39
C PHE A 898 -47.29 -8.20 -34.32
N SER A 899 -47.69 -7.71 -35.49
CA SER A 899 -46.92 -6.70 -36.21
C SER A 899 -47.64 -5.36 -36.06
N ALA A 900 -47.02 -4.40 -35.39
CA ALA A 900 -47.68 -3.15 -35.00
C ALA A 900 -46.91 -1.94 -35.52
N ILE A 901 -47.64 -0.99 -36.11
CA ILE A 901 -47.12 0.34 -36.45
C ILE A 901 -47.89 1.35 -35.60
N PHE A 902 -47.29 1.71 -34.47
CA PHE A 902 -47.81 2.76 -33.61
C PHE A 902 -47.62 4.14 -34.24
N SER A 903 -48.39 5.13 -33.79
CA SER A 903 -48.23 6.53 -34.20
C SER A 903 -46.81 7.07 -33.90
N ASP A 904 -46.17 6.60 -32.82
CA ASP A 904 -44.82 6.94 -32.35
C ASP A 904 -43.73 5.89 -32.68
N TYR A 905 -43.90 5.11 -33.76
CA TYR A 905 -42.98 4.04 -34.18
C TYR A 905 -41.50 4.47 -34.34
N HIS A 906 -40.60 3.50 -34.16
CA HIS A 906 -39.16 3.64 -34.39
C HIS A 906 -38.68 2.72 -35.52
N LEU A 907 -37.74 3.20 -36.33
CA LEU A 907 -37.06 2.39 -37.36
C LEU A 907 -35.62 2.19 -36.94
N PHE A 908 -35.19 0.93 -36.91
CA PHE A 908 -33.80 0.57 -36.72
C PHE A 908 -33.09 0.52 -38.08
N GLU A 909 -31.80 0.87 -38.09
CA GLU A 909 -30.96 0.73 -39.28
C GLU A 909 -30.81 -0.75 -39.70
N LYS A 910 -30.95 -1.69 -38.75
CA LYS A 910 -30.90 -3.13 -39.02
C LYS A 910 -32.27 -3.78 -38.86
N LEU A 911 -32.60 -4.72 -39.76
CA LEU A 911 -33.79 -5.57 -39.69
C LEU A 911 -33.64 -6.65 -38.59
N TYR A 912 -33.88 -6.27 -37.34
CA TYR A 912 -33.84 -7.21 -36.21
C TYR A 912 -35.00 -8.22 -36.28
N GLY A 913 -34.72 -9.50 -36.01
CA GLY A 913 -35.72 -10.57 -36.03
C GLY A 913 -36.12 -11.09 -37.41
N ILE A 914 -35.56 -10.53 -38.49
CA ILE A 914 -35.83 -10.93 -39.88
C ILE A 914 -34.54 -11.43 -40.52
N ASN A 915 -34.57 -12.63 -41.10
CA ASN A 915 -33.44 -13.12 -41.89
C ASN A 915 -33.53 -12.54 -43.31
N ALA A 916 -32.85 -11.41 -43.53
CA ALA A 916 -32.87 -10.72 -44.83
C ALA A 916 -32.29 -11.57 -45.98
N ALA A 917 -31.38 -12.51 -45.68
CA ALA A 917 -30.81 -13.41 -46.69
C ALA A 917 -31.87 -14.34 -47.31
N ASP A 918 -32.85 -14.78 -46.52
CA ASP A 918 -33.90 -15.70 -46.96
C ASP A 918 -35.05 -14.97 -47.65
N LYS A 919 -35.14 -13.63 -47.48
CA LYS A 919 -36.27 -12.80 -47.92
C LYS A 919 -35.91 -11.75 -48.97
N GLY A 920 -34.78 -11.90 -49.67
CA GLY A 920 -34.31 -10.93 -50.68
C GLY A 920 -35.38 -10.58 -51.73
N ASP A 921 -36.03 -11.60 -52.31
CA ASP A 921 -37.08 -11.41 -53.32
C ASP A 921 -38.34 -10.72 -52.75
N GLU A 922 -38.72 -11.05 -51.49
CA GLU A 922 -39.83 -10.39 -50.79
C GLU A 922 -39.52 -8.91 -50.53
N ILE A 923 -38.28 -8.62 -50.09
CA ILE A 923 -37.80 -7.26 -49.85
C ILE A 923 -37.88 -6.45 -51.15
N ASP A 924 -37.31 -6.94 -52.25
CA ASP A 924 -37.32 -6.23 -53.53
C ASP A 924 -38.73 -6.02 -54.08
N ARG A 925 -39.61 -7.02 -53.92
CA ARG A 925 -41.01 -6.90 -54.31
C ARG A 925 -41.73 -5.82 -53.51
N HIS A 926 -41.61 -5.83 -52.19
CA HIS A 926 -42.26 -4.84 -51.32
C HIS A 926 -41.65 -3.44 -51.48
N MET A 927 -40.34 -3.35 -51.74
CA MET A 927 -39.66 -2.09 -52.09
C MET A 927 -40.22 -1.46 -53.36
N THR A 928 -40.56 -2.27 -54.37
CA THR A 928 -41.25 -1.82 -55.58
C THR A 928 -42.69 -1.39 -55.28
N GLN A 929 -43.47 -2.25 -54.63
CA GLN A 929 -44.88 -1.99 -54.31
C GLN A 929 -45.06 -0.70 -53.49
N LEU A 930 -44.16 -0.46 -52.53
CA LEU A 930 -44.23 0.69 -51.64
C LEU A 930 -43.47 1.91 -52.18
N ARG A 931 -42.95 1.84 -53.42
CA ARG A 931 -42.17 2.89 -54.11
C ARG A 931 -41.00 3.42 -53.27
N LEU A 932 -40.25 2.50 -52.67
CA LEU A 932 -39.06 2.79 -51.86
C LEU A 932 -37.74 2.58 -52.63
N HIS A 933 -37.78 1.93 -53.81
CA HIS A 933 -36.62 1.78 -54.68
C HIS A 933 -35.96 3.13 -55.02
N GLY A 934 -34.65 3.20 -54.88
CA GLY A 934 -33.85 4.42 -55.08
C GLY A 934 -33.97 5.46 -53.96
N LYS A 935 -34.68 5.16 -52.85
CA LYS A 935 -34.77 6.02 -51.65
C LYS A 935 -34.02 5.46 -50.45
N VAL A 936 -34.03 4.14 -50.29
CA VAL A 936 -33.28 3.39 -49.29
C VAL A 936 -32.84 2.06 -49.91
N GLN A 937 -31.66 1.58 -49.53
CA GLN A 937 -31.13 0.28 -49.93
C GLN A 937 -30.97 -0.61 -48.70
N ILE A 938 -31.29 -1.90 -48.83
CA ILE A 938 -31.16 -2.88 -47.74
C ILE A 938 -30.11 -3.92 -48.15
N GLY A 939 -28.92 -3.83 -47.57
CA GLY A 939 -27.79 -4.75 -47.80
C GLY A 939 -27.46 -5.56 -46.55
N GLU A 940 -27.38 -6.89 -46.66
CA GLU A 940 -27.16 -7.82 -45.52
C GLU A 940 -28.08 -7.53 -44.31
N GLY A 941 -29.32 -7.10 -44.57
CA GLY A 941 -30.31 -6.74 -43.55
C GLY A 941 -30.08 -5.39 -42.86
N THR A 942 -29.20 -4.53 -43.39
CA THR A 942 -28.94 -3.18 -42.89
C THR A 942 -29.32 -2.14 -43.95
N MET A 943 -29.97 -1.07 -43.51
CA MET A 943 -30.39 0.06 -44.32
C MET A 943 -29.25 1.06 -44.44
N ASP A 944 -29.01 1.58 -45.63
CA ASP A 944 -27.99 2.61 -45.89
C ASP A 944 -28.35 3.99 -45.32
N THR A 945 -29.65 4.31 -45.25
CA THR A 945 -30.15 5.57 -44.70
C THR A 945 -31.55 5.43 -44.10
N LEU A 946 -31.80 6.21 -43.04
CA LEU A 946 -33.14 6.44 -42.47
C LEU A 946 -33.64 7.88 -42.71
N ALA A 947 -32.88 8.69 -43.45
CA ALA A 947 -33.22 10.08 -43.77
C ALA A 947 -34.32 10.16 -44.85
N LEU A 948 -35.51 9.69 -44.51
CA LEU A 948 -36.67 9.57 -45.38
C LEU A 948 -37.80 10.52 -44.93
N SER A 949 -38.72 10.86 -45.84
CA SER A 949 -39.93 11.61 -45.48
C SER A 949 -40.84 10.81 -44.54
N THR A 950 -41.73 11.46 -43.78
CA THR A 950 -42.62 10.77 -42.82
C THR A 950 -43.45 9.66 -43.49
N GLY A 951 -44.02 9.92 -44.66
CA GLY A 951 -44.76 8.93 -45.44
C GLY A 951 -43.88 7.78 -45.96
N GLN A 952 -42.63 8.07 -46.37
CA GLN A 952 -41.65 7.03 -46.75
C GLN A 952 -41.25 6.17 -45.56
N ARG A 953 -41.01 6.76 -44.38
CA ARG A 953 -40.70 6.02 -43.14
C ARG A 953 -41.86 5.12 -42.72
N LYS A 954 -43.11 5.58 -42.80
CA LYS A 954 -44.29 4.76 -42.49
C LYS A 954 -44.46 3.62 -43.50
N ARG A 955 -44.14 3.84 -44.78
CA ARG A 955 -44.10 2.78 -45.80
C ARG A 955 -42.98 1.78 -45.55
N LEU A 956 -41.80 2.22 -45.11
CA LEU A 956 -40.72 1.33 -44.71
C LEU A 956 -41.08 0.51 -43.46
N ALA A 957 -41.75 1.11 -42.48
CA ALA A 957 -42.30 0.37 -41.33
C ALA A 957 -43.32 -0.69 -41.78
N LEU A 958 -44.16 -0.36 -42.76
CA LEU A 958 -45.10 -1.30 -43.35
C LEU A 958 -44.42 -2.46 -44.06
N LEU A 959 -43.33 -2.19 -44.81
CA LEU A 959 -42.50 -3.23 -45.40
C LEU A 959 -41.98 -4.19 -44.34
N ILE A 960 -41.45 -3.67 -43.23
CA ILE A 960 -40.97 -4.49 -42.11
C ILE A 960 -42.11 -5.35 -41.56
N SER A 961 -43.31 -4.79 -41.38
CA SER A 961 -44.49 -5.54 -40.94
C SER A 961 -44.89 -6.68 -41.90
N TYR A 962 -44.70 -6.53 -43.21
CA TYR A 962 -44.89 -7.62 -44.18
C TYR A 962 -43.84 -8.72 -43.99
N LEU A 963 -42.58 -8.34 -43.76
CA LEU A 963 -41.50 -9.30 -43.55
C LEU A 963 -41.65 -10.07 -42.23
N GLU A 964 -42.24 -9.47 -41.20
CA GLU A 964 -42.54 -10.13 -39.92
C GLU A 964 -43.65 -11.19 -40.04
N ASP A 965 -44.60 -11.01 -40.96
CA ASP A 965 -45.72 -11.92 -41.28
C ASP A 965 -46.51 -12.47 -40.07
N ARG A 966 -46.73 -11.63 -39.05
CA ARG A 966 -47.42 -12.01 -37.80
C ARG A 966 -48.92 -12.29 -38.04
N PRO A 967 -49.62 -13.03 -37.15
CA PRO A 967 -51.05 -13.31 -37.32
C PRO A 967 -51.96 -12.09 -37.09
N ILE A 968 -51.51 -11.11 -36.29
CA ILE A 968 -52.28 -9.91 -35.95
C ILE A 968 -51.52 -8.65 -36.40
N TYR A 969 -52.22 -7.75 -37.09
CA TYR A 969 -51.69 -6.47 -37.54
C TYR A 969 -52.39 -5.33 -36.81
N LEU A 970 -51.62 -4.41 -36.21
CA LEU A 970 -52.15 -3.21 -35.60
C LEU A 970 -51.60 -1.96 -36.28
N PHE A 971 -52.48 -1.11 -36.79
CA PHE A 971 -52.11 0.15 -37.44
C PHE A 971 -52.72 1.32 -36.68
N ASP A 972 -51.90 2.06 -35.94
CA ASP A 972 -52.33 3.24 -35.19
C ASP A 972 -52.15 4.51 -36.05
N GLU A 973 -53.25 5.03 -36.59
CA GLU A 973 -53.26 6.24 -37.42
C GLU A 973 -52.26 6.21 -38.59
N TRP A 974 -51.97 5.03 -39.13
CA TRP A 974 -50.94 4.87 -40.17
C TRP A 974 -51.22 5.75 -41.39
N ALA A 975 -52.48 5.77 -41.84
CA ALA A 975 -52.91 6.45 -43.06
C ALA A 975 -52.92 7.99 -42.97
N ALA A 976 -52.79 8.57 -41.77
CA ALA A 976 -52.89 10.02 -41.54
C ALA A 976 -51.78 10.81 -42.25
N ASP A 977 -50.55 10.26 -42.32
CA ASP A 977 -49.38 10.92 -42.92
C ASP A 977 -49.11 10.48 -44.37
N GLN A 978 -50.03 9.74 -45.00
CA GLN A 978 -49.91 9.29 -46.38
C GLN A 978 -50.60 10.24 -47.36
N ASP A 979 -50.06 10.29 -48.58
CA ASP A 979 -50.74 10.92 -49.71
C ASP A 979 -52.03 10.15 -50.08
N PRO A 980 -52.97 10.77 -50.82
CA PRO A 980 -54.26 10.16 -51.15
C PRO A 980 -54.15 8.80 -51.85
N GLU A 981 -53.14 8.62 -52.71
CA GLU A 981 -52.93 7.38 -53.47
C GLU A 981 -52.52 6.23 -52.53
N PHE A 982 -51.55 6.47 -51.64
CA PHE A 982 -51.14 5.45 -50.67
C PHE A 982 -52.16 5.23 -49.55
N ARG A 983 -52.96 6.25 -49.23
CA ARG A 983 -54.10 6.10 -48.33
C ARG A 983 -55.17 5.19 -48.92
N GLN A 984 -55.53 5.40 -50.19
CA GLN A 984 -56.45 4.53 -50.91
C GLN A 984 -55.88 3.11 -51.01
N PHE A 985 -54.60 2.96 -51.37
CA PHE A 985 -53.91 1.66 -51.37
C PHE A 985 -54.00 0.95 -50.02
N PHE A 986 -53.82 1.67 -48.91
CA PHE A 986 -53.95 1.08 -47.57
C PHE A 986 -55.36 0.52 -47.33
N TYR A 987 -56.39 1.33 -47.52
CA TYR A 987 -57.77 0.91 -47.21
C TYR A 987 -58.36 -0.07 -48.22
N GLU A 988 -58.16 0.17 -49.52
CA GLU A 988 -58.82 -0.58 -50.60
C GLU A 988 -58.01 -1.77 -51.12
N SER A 989 -56.71 -1.84 -50.83
CA SER A 989 -55.86 -2.94 -51.30
C SER A 989 -55.22 -3.70 -50.15
N LEU A 990 -54.52 -3.01 -49.25
CA LEU A 990 -53.72 -3.65 -48.21
C LEU A 990 -54.56 -4.31 -47.11
N LEU A 991 -55.54 -3.60 -46.53
CA LEU A 991 -56.38 -4.18 -45.48
C LEU A 991 -57.19 -5.39 -46.02
N PRO A 992 -57.80 -5.33 -47.23
CA PRO A 992 -58.39 -6.51 -47.87
C PRO A 992 -57.40 -7.65 -48.14
N GLU A 993 -56.19 -7.36 -48.62
CA GLU A 993 -55.16 -8.39 -48.86
C GLU A 993 -54.79 -9.13 -47.56
N LEU A 994 -54.53 -8.38 -46.47
CA LEU A 994 -54.22 -8.97 -45.16
C LEU A 994 -55.39 -9.81 -44.64
N LYS A 995 -56.62 -9.33 -44.83
CA LYS A 995 -57.85 -10.06 -44.50
C LYS A 995 -57.99 -11.37 -45.29
N GLU A 996 -57.77 -11.34 -46.60
CA GLU A 996 -57.81 -12.52 -47.48
C GLU A 996 -56.73 -13.54 -47.11
N ARG A 997 -55.57 -13.07 -46.64
CA ARG A 997 -54.52 -13.92 -46.05
C ARG A 997 -54.86 -14.47 -44.66
N GLY A 998 -56.08 -14.23 -44.16
CA GLY A 998 -56.57 -14.73 -42.88
C GLY A 998 -56.00 -13.99 -41.67
N LYS A 999 -55.37 -12.82 -41.86
CA LYS A 999 -54.80 -12.04 -40.75
C LYS A 999 -55.91 -11.32 -39.99
N CYS A 1000 -55.68 -11.06 -38.71
CA CYS A 1000 -56.52 -10.19 -37.90
C CYS A 1000 -55.99 -8.76 -38.00
N VAL A 1001 -56.80 -7.81 -38.45
CA VAL A 1001 -56.33 -6.44 -38.69
C VAL A 1001 -57.10 -5.47 -37.82
N ILE A 1002 -56.35 -4.71 -37.01
CA ILE A 1002 -56.88 -3.68 -36.10
C ILE A 1002 -56.34 -2.33 -36.57
N ALA A 1003 -57.20 -1.47 -37.10
CA ALA A 1003 -56.80 -0.14 -37.56
C ALA A 1003 -57.45 0.94 -36.69
N ILE A 1004 -56.64 1.77 -36.03
CA ILE A 1004 -57.11 2.96 -35.34
C ILE A 1004 -57.16 4.08 -36.36
N THR A 1005 -58.36 4.57 -36.66
CA THR A 1005 -58.57 5.53 -37.73
C THR A 1005 -59.71 6.50 -37.45
N HIS A 1006 -59.62 7.66 -38.09
CA HIS A 1006 -60.62 8.72 -38.10
C HIS A 1006 -61.17 8.98 -39.51
N ASP A 1007 -60.78 8.17 -40.50
CA ASP A 1007 -61.19 8.35 -41.90
C ASP A 1007 -62.55 7.69 -42.16
N ASP A 1008 -63.62 8.45 -41.89
CA ASP A 1008 -65.01 8.03 -41.99
C ASP A 1008 -65.40 7.54 -43.39
N ARG A 1009 -64.71 8.01 -44.44
CA ARG A 1009 -64.92 7.63 -45.84
C ARG A 1009 -64.75 6.15 -46.13
N TYR A 1010 -63.99 5.43 -45.29
CA TYR A 1010 -63.66 4.02 -45.49
C TYR A 1010 -64.25 3.11 -44.42
N PHE A 1011 -65.11 3.63 -43.53
CA PHE A 1011 -65.69 2.85 -42.43
C PHE A 1011 -66.52 1.66 -42.93
N ASP A 1012 -67.09 1.75 -44.13
CA ASP A 1012 -67.80 0.68 -44.82
C ASP A 1012 -66.91 -0.52 -45.23
N LEU A 1013 -65.58 -0.34 -45.25
CA LEU A 1013 -64.62 -1.41 -45.51
C LEU A 1013 -64.27 -2.24 -44.28
N ALA A 1014 -64.63 -1.78 -43.07
CA ALA A 1014 -64.42 -2.53 -41.84
C ALA A 1014 -65.51 -3.58 -41.63
N ASP A 1015 -65.13 -4.77 -41.17
CA ASP A 1015 -66.08 -5.79 -40.71
C ASP A 1015 -66.68 -5.43 -39.35
N LYS A 1016 -65.95 -4.63 -38.56
CA LYS A 1016 -66.36 -4.19 -37.23
C LYS A 1016 -65.82 -2.80 -36.96
N ILE A 1017 -66.67 -1.90 -36.48
CA ILE A 1017 -66.28 -0.56 -36.02
C ILE A 1017 -66.53 -0.47 -34.52
N VAL A 1018 -65.50 -0.13 -33.76
CA VAL A 1018 -65.53 0.00 -32.30
C VAL A 1018 -65.34 1.47 -31.95
N LYS A 1019 -66.38 2.09 -31.38
CA LYS A 1019 -66.34 3.48 -30.94
C LYS A 1019 -65.95 3.57 -29.46
N LEU A 1020 -64.84 4.25 -29.17
CA LEU A 1020 -64.40 4.57 -27.81
C LEU A 1020 -64.73 6.01 -27.43
N GLU A 1021 -65.29 6.18 -26.23
CA GLU A 1021 -65.47 7.48 -25.57
C GLU A 1021 -65.11 7.37 -24.09
N LEU A 1022 -64.31 8.31 -23.58
CA LEU A 1022 -63.89 8.39 -22.16
C LEU A 1022 -63.39 7.06 -21.57
N GLY A 1023 -62.62 6.28 -22.33
CA GLY A 1023 -62.05 5.00 -21.86
C GLY A 1023 -63.00 3.81 -21.90
N GLN A 1024 -64.23 3.98 -22.39
CA GLN A 1024 -65.22 2.92 -22.54
C GLN A 1024 -65.59 2.68 -24.01
N VAL A 1025 -65.97 1.44 -24.31
CA VAL A 1025 -66.58 1.09 -25.61
C VAL A 1025 -68.05 1.47 -25.56
N VAL A 1026 -68.44 2.49 -26.33
CA VAL A 1026 -69.81 3.04 -26.34
C VAL A 1026 -70.67 2.51 -27.48
N GLY A 1027 -70.05 1.89 -28.49
CA GLY A 1027 -70.74 1.26 -29.61
C GLY A 1027 -69.85 0.31 -30.39
N ILE A 1028 -70.44 -0.80 -30.85
CA ILE A 1028 -69.83 -1.74 -31.80
C ILE A 1028 -70.82 -1.88 -32.95
N GLU A 1029 -70.40 -1.49 -34.15
CA GLU A 1029 -71.17 -1.66 -35.39
C GLU A 1029 -70.55 -2.82 -36.18
N GLU A 1030 -71.34 -3.85 -36.49
CA GLU A 1030 -70.90 -4.93 -37.38
C GLU A 1030 -71.20 -4.54 -38.84
N GLY A 1031 -70.20 -4.63 -39.71
CA GLY A 1031 -70.29 -4.29 -41.12
C GLY A 1031 -71.33 -5.17 -41.82
N ASN A 1032 -72.31 -4.52 -42.45
CA ASN A 1032 -73.46 -5.18 -43.05
C ASN A 1032 -73.06 -5.86 -44.39
N ARG A 1033 -73.06 -7.20 -44.43
CA ARG A 1033 -72.98 -7.97 -45.69
C ARG A 1033 -74.30 -7.78 -46.46
N LEU A 1034 -74.40 -6.76 -47.31
CA LEU A 1034 -75.50 -6.65 -48.28
C LEU A 1034 -74.96 -6.56 -49.72
N PRO A 1035 -75.43 -7.41 -50.65
CA PRO A 1035 -75.05 -7.33 -52.05
C PRO A 1035 -75.68 -6.08 -52.67
N ARG A 1036 -74.86 -5.23 -53.32
CA ARG A 1036 -75.36 -4.12 -54.13
C ARG A 1036 -76.20 -4.69 -55.28
N THR A 1037 -77.52 -4.54 -55.19
CA THR A 1037 -78.41 -4.66 -56.34
C THR A 1037 -78.09 -3.55 -57.32
N THR A 1038 -77.69 -3.96 -58.53
CA THR A 1038 -77.66 -3.15 -59.74
C THR A 1038 -79.01 -2.45 -59.95
N ASN A 1039 -78.99 -1.14 -60.19
CA ASN A 1039 -80.05 -0.50 -60.95
C ASN A 1039 -79.44 0.40 -62.02
N VAL A 1040 -79.86 0.14 -63.25
CA VAL A 1040 -79.46 0.76 -64.51
C VAL A 1040 -80.52 1.80 -64.88
N ALA A 1041 -80.04 2.97 -65.34
CA ALA A 1041 -80.67 3.98 -66.20
C ALA A 1041 -81.93 4.74 -65.74
N GLY A 1042 -81.88 6.05 -65.93
CA GLY A 1042 -82.98 7.01 -65.79
C GLY A 1042 -82.47 8.40 -65.43
#